data_AF-A0A960LII1-F1
#
_entry.id   AF-A0A960LII1-F1
#
_cell.length_a   1.000
_cell.length_b   1.000
_cell.length_c   1.000
_cell.angle_alpha   90.00
_cell.angle_beta   90.00
_cell.angle_gamma   90.00
#
_symmetry.space_group_name_H-M   'P 1'
#
loop_
_entity.id
_entity.type
_entity.pdbx_description
1 polymer ?
#
loop_
_entity_poly.entity_id
_entity_poly.type
_entity_poly.pdbx_seq_one_letter_code
_entity_poly.pdbx_strand_id
1 'polypeptide(L)'
;MKPLSLGIAAVFFSSLALSQAEKSNAPDLRAASAKIDQLIEKGLQTVGVKPNAEIDDATFLRRTYLDIAGRIPTIEEAESFHGSNYEHKRERLIEDLLQSEASVSHAYNFWADVLRINSGLGTGATQAEAAYQLWVKKALRENMPYDKFVYEMVRARGYVWENGAVGYYQRDRGMPLDNMSNTVRVFLGTRLECAQCHNHPFDKWTQMDYFKMAAFSYGMDANRYDSPNKTALAKWQKDDRADFFTKKVGVENFPQIRDESQLARYTESDKYESYLSRYKMTDQEFRSAAERSIAAYKSYDHETRGIKNAINELYNPIRYIAVGEKEKTLKLPHDYQYSDAEPLSPVTAGTMFGADIDLEKIDDSTIDAYAAWLTSKENPTFTKVIANRLWKRVYGMGLFEPVDELTDQTVVANPELLAYLVELMRDLNFDMKAYLQVLYNTKTYQRAADGREVELGTPYDFAGPMLRRMSAEQIWDSIVALALPEADSYRPRLKAQVASVEKVRRIYEALEERPEDEYLAMVKQLGSLLEKNTDQQNKVREKLYAAREAENDEAYREARNELSELRKEMLKEVSEVGYQRMGEKVDGGELLAAMGMSEMTMMMDDSGEPKKKGKLSRAVLTSLPKPEMPEPPADLDRQQLKTWKAAQAQEYKTYQSLVSQLARASELESPARRGHFLREFGQSDREVIENASGHASVPQALNLLNGQMVEALTNKFAVFGSRIHSAGTPEEKTKMIFQAMLTREPTPREIELVNAEIANHGDEAFEGIVWALLNTQQFLFVQ
;
A
#
# COMPACT_ATOMS: atom_id res chain seq x y z
N MET A 1 -12.64 57.17 -22.66
CA MET A 1 -11.97 57.65 -21.44
C MET A 1 -12.81 57.29 -20.22
N LYS A 2 -12.29 56.36 -19.40
CA LYS A 2 -12.41 56.15 -17.94
C LYS A 2 -12.24 54.65 -17.64
N PRO A 3 -11.28 54.26 -16.78
CA PRO A 3 -11.08 52.86 -16.39
C PRO A 3 -11.86 52.51 -15.11
N LEU A 4 -12.26 51.25 -14.97
CA LEU A 4 -12.59 50.64 -13.68
C LEU A 4 -11.49 49.64 -13.33
N SER A 5 -10.88 49.84 -12.16
CA SER A 5 -9.95 48.95 -11.49
C SER A 5 -10.45 48.69 -10.06
N LEU A 6 -9.91 47.63 -9.46
CA LEU A 6 -10.07 47.09 -8.09
C LEU A 6 -11.11 45.97 -7.89
N GLY A 7 -10.58 44.76 -7.69
CA GLY A 7 -11.34 43.62 -7.15
C GLY A 7 -10.63 42.26 -7.17
N ILE A 8 -9.30 42.16 -6.94
CA ILE A 8 -8.60 40.85 -6.82
C ILE A 8 -7.68 40.74 -5.58
N ALA A 9 -7.53 41.78 -4.74
CA ALA A 9 -6.55 41.74 -3.64
C ALA A 9 -7.03 41.16 -2.29
N ALA A 10 -8.27 40.64 -2.18
CA ALA A 10 -8.85 40.29 -0.88
C ALA A 10 -8.79 38.79 -0.48
N VAL A 11 -8.32 37.88 -1.34
CA VAL A 11 -8.32 36.43 -1.06
C VAL A 11 -6.97 35.90 -0.57
N PHE A 12 -5.87 36.65 -0.69
CA PHE A 12 -4.54 36.23 -0.25
C PHE A 12 -4.12 36.71 1.14
N PHE A 13 -4.86 37.64 1.77
CA PHE A 13 -4.54 38.13 3.11
C PHE A 13 -5.26 37.38 4.25
N SER A 14 -6.31 36.61 3.96
CA SER A 14 -7.02 35.81 4.98
C SER A 14 -6.31 34.52 5.33
N SER A 15 -5.59 33.87 4.39
CA SER A 15 -4.85 32.63 4.64
C SER A 15 -3.57 32.83 5.47
N LEU A 16 -2.87 33.96 5.28
CA LEU A 16 -1.69 34.29 6.10
C LEU A 16 -2.07 34.71 7.54
N ALA A 17 -3.23 35.37 7.72
CA ALA A 17 -3.69 35.81 9.03
C ALA A 17 -4.24 34.65 9.88
N LEU A 18 -4.94 33.67 9.29
CA LEU A 18 -5.32 32.43 9.99
C LEU A 18 -4.08 31.59 10.37
N SER A 19 -3.09 31.49 9.47
CA SER A 19 -1.83 30.78 9.71
C SER A 19 -1.02 31.32 10.90
N GLN A 20 -1.04 32.64 11.13
CA GLN A 20 -0.37 33.24 12.30
C GLN A 20 -1.19 33.13 13.59
N ALA A 21 -2.51 33.18 13.52
CA ALA A 21 -3.38 33.04 14.69
C ALA A 21 -3.38 31.59 15.24
N GLU A 22 -3.42 30.57 14.37
CA GLU A 22 -3.36 29.16 14.78
C GLU A 22 -2.01 28.77 15.41
N LYS A 23 -0.90 29.36 14.96
CA LYS A 23 0.43 29.13 15.57
C LYS A 23 0.57 29.70 16.98
N SER A 24 -0.30 30.61 17.43
CA SER A 24 -0.21 31.21 18.77
C SER A 24 -0.80 30.35 19.89
N ASN A 25 -1.55 29.29 19.55
CA ASN A 25 -2.21 28.38 20.50
C ASN A 25 -1.69 26.93 20.43
N ALA A 26 -0.63 26.65 19.66
CA ALA A 26 -0.07 25.30 19.61
C ALA A 26 0.55 24.93 20.97
N PRO A 27 0.31 23.71 21.50
CA PRO A 27 0.84 23.32 22.80
C PRO A 27 2.38 23.29 22.79
N ASP A 28 2.99 23.72 23.88
CA ASP A 28 4.44 23.60 24.08
C ASP A 28 4.82 22.12 24.19
N LEU A 29 5.51 21.61 23.16
CA LEU A 29 5.86 20.19 23.06
C LEU A 29 6.79 19.74 24.19
N ARG A 30 7.70 20.60 24.67
CA ARG A 30 8.61 20.25 25.78
C ARG A 30 7.83 20.15 27.09
N ALA A 31 6.92 21.09 27.32
CA ALA A 31 6.03 21.04 28.48
C ALA A 31 5.15 19.78 28.44
N ALA A 32 4.68 19.39 27.25
CA ALA A 32 3.91 18.16 27.07
C ALA A 32 4.73 16.89 27.38
N SER A 33 5.98 16.79 26.90
CA SER A 33 6.87 15.67 27.24
C SER A 33 7.12 15.59 28.74
N ALA A 34 7.39 16.72 29.39
CA ALA A 34 7.59 16.79 30.84
C ALA A 34 6.34 16.38 31.62
N LYS A 35 5.15 16.72 31.12
CA LYS A 35 3.88 16.30 31.73
C LYS A 35 3.67 14.79 31.64
N ILE A 36 4.01 14.18 30.50
CA ILE A 36 3.98 12.71 30.34
C ILE A 36 4.91 12.05 31.35
N ASP A 37 6.17 12.51 31.45
CA ASP A 37 7.13 11.97 32.42
C ASP A 37 6.60 12.07 33.87
N GLN A 38 5.98 13.20 34.24
CA GLN A 38 5.37 13.37 35.56
C GLN A 38 4.28 12.31 35.84
N LEU A 39 3.43 12.01 34.85
CA LEU A 39 2.35 11.03 35.00
C LEU A 39 2.87 9.60 35.07
N ILE A 40 3.94 9.28 34.33
CA ILE A 40 4.63 7.99 34.42
C ILE A 40 5.31 7.83 35.78
N GLU A 41 6.07 8.83 36.23
CA GLU A 41 6.76 8.81 37.52
C GLU A 41 5.77 8.63 38.69
N LYS A 42 4.60 9.29 38.63
CA LYS A 42 3.52 9.10 39.61
C LYS A 42 2.99 7.66 39.61
N GLY A 43 2.82 7.05 38.42
CA GLY A 43 2.43 5.65 38.29
C GLY A 43 3.46 4.71 38.93
N LEU A 44 4.73 4.88 38.56
CA LEU A 44 5.86 4.10 39.09
C LEU A 44 5.98 4.18 40.61
N GLN A 45 5.79 5.36 41.19
CA GLN A 45 5.77 5.56 42.65
C GLN A 45 4.64 4.78 43.33
N THR A 46 3.47 4.70 42.69
CA THR A 46 2.30 3.99 43.24
C THR A 46 2.54 2.49 43.32
N VAL A 47 3.24 1.91 42.35
CA VAL A 47 3.58 0.48 42.30
C VAL A 47 4.94 0.14 42.92
N GLY A 48 5.69 1.14 43.41
CA GLY A 48 6.99 0.95 44.06
C GLY A 48 8.13 0.57 43.12
N VAL A 49 7.99 0.85 41.82
CA VAL A 49 9.01 0.57 40.79
C VAL A 49 9.85 1.82 40.56
N LYS A 50 11.17 1.64 40.34
CA LYS A 50 12.07 2.75 40.01
C LYS A 50 12.22 2.87 38.47
N PRO A 51 12.35 4.09 37.92
CA PRO A 51 12.73 4.26 36.53
C PRO A 51 14.06 3.57 36.21
N ASN A 52 14.19 3.08 34.98
CA ASN A 52 15.43 2.50 34.48
C ASN A 52 16.54 3.56 34.34
N ALA A 53 17.78 3.10 34.19
CA ALA A 53 18.93 3.98 33.97
C ALA A 53 18.80 4.77 32.67
N GLU A 54 19.41 5.96 32.60
CA GLU A 54 19.50 6.72 31.35
C GLU A 54 20.43 6.01 30.36
N ILE A 55 20.10 6.11 29.08
CA ILE A 55 20.94 5.55 28.00
C ILE A 55 21.99 6.56 27.53
N ASP A 56 23.13 6.04 27.09
CA ASP A 56 24.15 6.84 26.43
C ASP A 56 23.73 7.31 25.03
N ASP A 57 24.53 8.19 24.45
CA ASP A 57 24.25 8.79 23.14
C ASP A 57 24.28 7.77 22.00
N ALA A 58 25.15 6.75 22.06
CA ALA A 58 25.23 5.70 21.05
C ALA A 58 23.94 4.86 21.00
N THR A 59 23.47 4.44 22.17
CA THR A 59 22.21 3.70 22.35
C THR A 59 21.02 4.55 21.94
N PHE A 60 20.99 5.83 22.34
CA PHE A 60 19.94 6.78 21.93
C PHE A 60 19.89 6.94 20.41
N LEU A 61 21.04 7.17 19.77
CA LEU A 61 21.16 7.36 18.33
C LEU A 61 20.63 6.14 17.56
N ARG A 62 21.09 4.95 17.92
CA ARG A 62 20.65 3.69 17.31
C ARG A 62 19.15 3.49 17.44
N ARG A 63 18.61 3.60 18.66
CA ARG A 63 17.18 3.42 18.95
C ARG A 63 16.33 4.41 18.16
N THR A 64 16.71 5.69 18.17
CA THR A 64 15.94 6.76 17.52
C THR A 64 15.91 6.58 16.00
N TYR A 65 17.03 6.20 15.39
CA TYR A 65 17.08 5.86 13.96
C TYR A 65 16.20 4.65 13.61
N LEU A 66 16.25 3.59 14.43
CA LEU A 66 15.41 2.41 14.19
C LEU A 66 13.92 2.72 14.37
N ASP A 67 13.54 3.50 15.37
CA ASP A 67 12.14 3.85 15.66
C ASP A 67 11.53 4.87 14.69
N ILE A 68 12.33 5.84 14.24
CA ILE A 68 11.84 6.92 13.39
C ILE A 68 12.12 6.63 11.92
N ALA A 69 13.37 6.30 11.57
CA ALA A 69 13.82 6.09 10.20
C ALA A 69 13.72 4.62 9.73
N GLY A 70 13.47 3.68 10.65
CA GLY A 70 13.32 2.26 10.32
C GLY A 70 14.60 1.58 9.85
N ARG A 71 15.77 2.13 10.18
CA ARG A 71 17.09 1.59 9.85
C ARG A 71 18.12 2.10 10.85
N ILE A 72 19.30 1.49 10.93
CA ILE A 72 20.45 2.05 11.63
C ILE A 72 20.95 3.35 10.96
N PRO A 73 21.64 4.26 11.68
CA PRO A 73 22.28 5.42 11.07
C PRO A 73 23.41 4.98 10.11
N THR A 74 23.67 5.77 9.08
CA THR A 74 24.93 5.64 8.32
C THR A 74 26.12 6.11 9.16
N ILE A 75 27.34 5.79 8.73
CA ILE A 75 28.54 6.22 9.44
C ILE A 75 28.63 7.76 9.48
N GLU A 76 28.31 8.44 8.38
CA GLU A 76 28.30 9.90 8.30
C GLU A 76 27.29 10.52 9.27
N GLU A 77 26.10 9.93 9.36
CA GLU A 77 25.06 10.37 10.28
C GLU A 77 25.50 10.18 11.74
N ALA A 78 26.11 9.03 12.05
CA ALA A 78 26.63 8.73 13.39
C ALA A 78 27.79 9.66 13.78
N GLU A 79 28.75 9.88 12.88
CA GLU A 79 29.88 10.81 13.07
C GLU A 79 29.37 12.25 13.27
N SER A 80 28.39 12.68 12.49
CA SER A 80 27.79 14.01 12.60
C SER A 80 27.11 14.21 13.96
N PHE A 81 26.41 13.19 14.48
CA PHE A 81 25.74 13.30 15.78
C PHE A 81 26.74 13.29 16.95
N HIS A 82 27.71 12.39 16.93
CA HIS A 82 28.72 12.28 17.99
C HIS A 82 29.66 13.50 18.02
N GLY A 83 29.98 14.07 16.85
CA GLY A 83 30.80 15.29 16.74
C GLY A 83 30.05 16.59 17.04
N SER A 84 28.73 16.56 17.22
CA SER A 84 27.91 17.75 17.47
C SER A 84 27.97 18.20 18.93
N ASN A 85 28.25 19.49 19.14
CA ASN A 85 28.20 20.17 20.44
C ASN A 85 26.93 21.04 20.59
N TYR A 86 25.90 20.81 19.78
CA TYR A 86 24.66 21.59 19.83
C TYR A 86 23.90 21.33 21.14
N GLU A 87 23.40 22.40 21.75
CA GLU A 87 22.52 22.30 22.93
C GLU A 87 21.23 21.59 22.53
N HIS A 88 20.78 20.59 23.31
CA HIS A 88 19.64 19.74 22.96
C HIS A 88 19.80 18.94 21.64
N LYS A 89 21.02 18.49 21.30
CA LYS A 89 21.27 17.67 20.09
C LYS A 89 20.34 16.46 19.89
N ARG A 90 19.86 15.82 20.98
CA ARG A 90 18.91 14.69 20.92
C ARG A 90 17.54 15.10 20.38
N GLU A 91 17.00 16.20 20.89
CA GLU A 91 15.73 16.79 20.42
C GLU A 91 15.85 17.20 18.95
N ARG A 92 16.97 17.83 18.59
CA ARG A 92 17.24 18.23 17.21
C ARG A 92 17.28 17.03 16.25
N LEU A 93 17.93 15.94 16.66
CA LEU A 93 17.94 14.70 15.88
C LEU A 93 16.53 14.16 15.65
N ILE A 94 15.69 14.13 16.70
CA ILE A 94 14.30 13.66 16.61
C ILE A 94 13.52 14.51 15.59
N GLU A 95 13.64 15.84 15.66
CA GLU A 95 13.02 16.76 14.70
C GLU A 95 13.46 16.48 13.25
N ASP A 96 14.77 16.39 13.03
CA ASP A 96 15.33 16.19 11.70
C ASP A 96 14.92 14.82 11.13
N LEU A 97 14.88 13.77 11.95
CA LEU A 97 14.43 12.44 11.53
C LEU A 97 12.94 12.38 11.21
N LEU A 98 12.06 12.99 12.01
CA LEU A 98 10.61 13.01 11.76
C LEU A 98 10.25 13.75 10.45
N GLN A 99 11.13 14.64 9.98
CA GLN A 99 10.96 15.34 8.70
C GLN A 99 11.65 14.64 7.52
N SER A 100 12.33 13.51 7.74
CA SER A 100 13.09 12.80 6.71
C SER A 100 12.22 11.88 5.83
N GLU A 101 12.73 11.55 4.63
CA GLU A 101 12.14 10.51 3.78
C GLU A 101 12.24 9.11 4.41
N ALA A 102 13.27 8.88 5.24
CA ALA A 102 13.41 7.64 6.00
C ALA A 102 12.21 7.42 6.92
N SER A 103 11.74 8.48 7.58
CA SER A 103 10.53 8.45 8.41
C SER A 103 9.27 8.15 7.60
N VAL A 104 9.15 8.72 6.40
CA VAL A 104 8.01 8.41 5.51
C VAL A 104 8.03 6.94 5.10
N SER A 105 9.20 6.40 4.73
CA SER A 105 9.36 4.97 4.39
C SER A 105 8.95 4.06 5.54
N HIS A 106 9.46 4.33 6.74
CA HIS A 106 9.17 3.52 7.92
C HIS A 106 7.70 3.64 8.37
N ALA A 107 7.15 4.86 8.41
CA ALA A 107 5.74 5.08 8.70
C ALA A 107 4.81 4.45 7.66
N TYR A 108 5.19 4.44 6.38
CA TYR A 108 4.42 3.76 5.34
C TYR A 108 4.35 2.25 5.61
N ASN A 109 5.43 1.57 5.98
CA ASN A 109 5.36 0.13 6.29
C ASN A 109 4.38 -0.17 7.42
N PHE A 110 4.38 0.66 8.47
CA PHE A 110 3.42 0.57 9.57
C PHE A 110 1.97 0.78 9.10
N TRP A 111 1.69 1.88 8.38
CA TRP A 111 0.34 2.17 7.91
C TRP A 111 -0.13 1.20 6.82
N ALA A 112 0.77 0.69 6.00
CA ALA A 112 0.44 -0.30 4.98
C ALA A 112 0.03 -1.63 5.61
N ASP A 113 0.56 -2.01 6.77
CA ASP A 113 0.10 -3.18 7.52
C ASP A 113 -1.30 -2.92 8.13
N VAL A 114 -1.45 -1.80 8.84
CA VAL A 114 -2.74 -1.40 9.46
C VAL A 114 -3.87 -1.25 8.42
N LEU A 115 -3.55 -0.70 7.25
CA LEU A 115 -4.49 -0.46 6.15
C LEU A 115 -4.46 -1.56 5.08
N ARG A 116 -3.80 -2.69 5.34
CA ARG A 116 -3.77 -3.86 4.46
C ARG A 116 -3.43 -3.55 2.99
N ILE A 117 -2.40 -2.72 2.78
CA ILE A 117 -1.94 -2.29 1.44
C ILE A 117 -0.94 -3.32 0.90
N ASN A 118 -1.40 -4.24 0.06
CA ASN A 118 -0.56 -5.26 -0.57
C ASN A 118 -0.56 -5.16 -2.11
N SER A 119 0.36 -5.88 -2.74
CA SER A 119 0.49 -5.99 -4.19
C SER A 119 -0.53 -6.91 -4.84
N GLY A 120 -1.37 -7.53 -4.01
CA GLY A 120 -2.40 -8.46 -4.41
C GLY A 120 -3.80 -7.96 -4.13
N LEU A 121 -4.12 -6.65 -4.33
CA LEU A 121 -5.47 -6.02 -4.20
C LEU A 121 -6.60 -6.68 -5.06
N GLY A 122 -6.59 -7.99 -5.21
CA GLY A 122 -7.33 -8.78 -6.18
C GLY A 122 -6.65 -8.83 -7.56
N THR A 123 -7.14 -9.74 -8.39
CA THR A 123 -6.81 -9.80 -9.82
C THR A 123 -7.21 -8.49 -10.51
N GLY A 124 -6.22 -7.78 -11.08
CA GLY A 124 -6.41 -6.63 -11.96
C GLY A 124 -6.37 -5.24 -11.31
N ALA A 125 -5.82 -5.09 -10.09
CA ALA A 125 -5.82 -3.82 -9.34
C ALA A 125 -4.41 -3.25 -9.04
N THR A 126 -3.39 -3.63 -9.79
CA THR A 126 -2.00 -3.15 -9.57
C THR A 126 -1.86 -1.63 -9.71
N GLN A 127 -2.74 -1.00 -10.50
CA GLN A 127 -2.81 0.46 -10.65
C GLN A 127 -3.47 1.12 -9.45
N ALA A 128 -4.53 0.51 -8.89
CA ALA A 128 -5.16 0.97 -7.67
C ALA A 128 -4.19 0.87 -6.48
N GLU A 129 -3.40 -0.20 -6.43
CA GLU A 129 -2.30 -0.34 -5.46
C GLU A 129 -1.31 0.80 -5.63
N ALA A 130 -0.75 0.97 -6.83
CA ALA A 130 0.22 2.02 -7.10
C ALA A 130 -0.30 3.40 -6.66
N ALA A 131 -1.54 3.73 -7.03
CA ALA A 131 -2.16 4.99 -6.65
C ALA A 131 -2.33 5.15 -5.13
N TYR A 132 -2.77 4.09 -4.46
CA TYR A 132 -3.01 4.12 -3.03
C TYR A 132 -1.71 4.22 -2.22
N GLN A 133 -0.68 3.47 -2.61
CA GLN A 133 0.64 3.56 -1.98
C GLN A 133 1.23 4.97 -2.09
N LEU A 134 1.11 5.55 -3.29
CA LEU A 134 1.58 6.89 -3.58
C LEU A 134 0.81 7.94 -2.76
N TRP A 135 -0.51 7.83 -2.67
CA TRP A 135 -1.34 8.70 -1.84
C TRP A 135 -1.01 8.60 -0.34
N VAL A 136 -0.86 7.40 0.22
CA VAL A 136 -0.49 7.23 1.65
C VAL A 136 0.89 7.79 1.92
N LYS A 137 1.89 7.47 1.09
CA LYS A 137 3.25 8.04 1.25
C LYS A 137 3.25 9.56 1.15
N LYS A 138 2.37 10.13 0.32
CA LYS A 138 2.21 11.58 0.18
C LYS A 138 1.62 12.18 1.46
N ALA A 139 0.51 11.65 1.96
CA ALA A 139 -0.13 12.09 3.20
C ALA A 139 0.83 12.07 4.40
N LEU A 140 1.65 11.02 4.52
CA LEU A 140 2.66 10.91 5.59
C LEU A 140 3.78 11.95 5.48
N ARG A 141 4.21 12.27 4.26
CA ARG A 141 5.26 13.25 4.00
C ARG A 141 4.81 14.67 4.31
N GLU A 142 3.60 15.01 3.86
CA GLU A 142 2.96 16.31 4.12
C GLU A 142 2.44 16.44 5.55
N ASN A 143 2.52 15.38 6.34
CA ASN A 143 2.01 15.34 7.71
C ASN A 143 0.51 15.69 7.75
N MET A 144 -0.26 15.11 6.84
CA MET A 144 -1.71 15.24 6.83
C MET A 144 -2.26 14.86 8.21
N PRO A 145 -3.05 15.73 8.87
CA PRO A 145 -3.68 15.41 10.15
C PRO A 145 -4.42 14.09 10.10
N TYR A 146 -4.32 13.28 11.16
CA TYR A 146 -4.86 11.91 11.14
C TYR A 146 -6.37 11.87 10.91
N ASP A 147 -7.14 12.80 11.49
CA ASP A 147 -8.57 12.95 11.22
C ASP A 147 -8.85 13.21 9.73
N LYS A 148 -8.08 14.10 9.09
CA LYS A 148 -8.20 14.37 7.65
C LYS A 148 -7.77 13.19 6.80
N PHE A 149 -6.68 12.52 7.17
CA PHE A 149 -6.22 11.31 6.50
C PHE A 149 -7.31 10.23 6.47
N VAL A 150 -7.97 9.99 7.60
CA VAL A 150 -9.07 9.01 7.68
C VAL A 150 -10.33 9.52 6.99
N TYR A 151 -10.66 10.80 7.14
CA TYR A 151 -11.86 11.42 6.55
C TYR A 151 -11.84 11.28 5.02
N GLU A 152 -10.74 11.70 4.38
CA GLU A 152 -10.58 11.63 2.92
C GLU A 152 -10.57 10.18 2.41
N MET A 153 -10.00 9.24 3.19
CA MET A 153 -9.93 7.83 2.81
C MET A 153 -11.29 7.13 2.89
N VAL A 154 -12.05 7.35 3.97
CA VAL A 154 -13.35 6.70 4.19
C VAL A 154 -14.40 7.22 3.22
N ARG A 155 -14.32 8.48 2.77
CA ARG A 155 -15.23 9.01 1.76
C ARG A 155 -14.74 8.86 0.32
N ALA A 156 -13.65 8.12 0.09
CA ALA A 156 -12.95 8.12 -1.18
C ALA A 156 -13.82 7.58 -2.34
N ARG A 157 -13.96 8.40 -3.38
CA ARG A 157 -14.66 8.08 -4.65
C ARG A 157 -13.86 8.64 -5.82
N GLY A 158 -14.24 8.22 -7.02
CA GLY A 158 -13.65 8.67 -8.28
C GLY A 158 -12.67 7.64 -8.86
N TYR A 159 -11.89 8.09 -9.83
CA TYR A 159 -10.93 7.24 -10.52
C TYR A 159 -9.58 7.15 -9.79
N VAL A 160 -8.86 6.05 -9.97
CA VAL A 160 -7.54 5.80 -9.33
C VAL A 160 -6.48 6.85 -9.65
N TRP A 161 -6.61 7.58 -10.77
CA TRP A 161 -5.69 8.66 -11.14
C TRP A 161 -6.09 10.04 -10.57
N GLU A 162 -7.33 10.19 -10.10
CA GLU A 162 -7.83 11.43 -9.47
C GLU A 162 -7.73 11.36 -7.95
N ASN A 163 -8.05 10.18 -7.38
CA ASN A 163 -8.07 9.96 -5.96
C ASN A 163 -7.45 8.59 -5.63
N GLY A 164 -6.18 8.57 -5.24
CA GLY A 164 -5.51 7.34 -4.85
C GLY A 164 -6.09 6.65 -3.61
N ALA A 165 -6.82 7.38 -2.75
CA ALA A 165 -7.42 6.84 -1.54
C ALA A 165 -8.53 5.81 -1.82
N VAL A 166 -9.08 5.79 -3.04
CA VAL A 166 -10.06 4.78 -3.48
C VAL A 166 -9.52 3.34 -3.38
N GLY A 167 -8.19 3.17 -3.31
CA GLY A 167 -7.56 1.89 -3.01
C GLY A 167 -8.07 1.24 -1.73
N TYR A 168 -8.54 2.03 -0.76
CA TYR A 168 -9.13 1.52 0.49
C TYR A 168 -10.35 0.61 0.26
N TYR A 169 -11.23 0.98 -0.67
CA TYR A 169 -12.40 0.17 -1.07
C TYR A 169 -12.08 -0.86 -2.14
N GLN A 170 -11.10 -0.60 -3.01
CA GLN A 170 -10.66 -1.55 -4.03
C GLN A 170 -10.09 -2.84 -3.43
N ARG A 171 -9.39 -2.72 -2.30
CA ARG A 171 -8.87 -3.87 -1.54
C ARG A 171 -9.97 -4.86 -1.18
N ASP A 172 -11.08 -4.36 -0.63
CA ASP A 172 -12.20 -5.19 -0.17
C ASP A 172 -13.33 -5.23 -1.21
N ARG A 173 -12.98 -5.22 -2.50
CA ARG A 173 -13.95 -5.18 -3.58
C ARG A 173 -14.96 -6.33 -3.48
N GLY A 174 -16.25 -5.97 -3.40
CA GLY A 174 -17.35 -6.94 -3.25
C GLY A 174 -17.54 -7.46 -1.84
N MET A 175 -16.80 -6.93 -0.87
CA MET A 175 -16.85 -7.29 0.54
C MET A 175 -17.11 -6.04 1.41
N PRO A 176 -18.22 -5.29 1.19
CA PRO A 176 -18.50 -4.05 1.93
C PRO A 176 -18.68 -4.27 3.44
N LEU A 177 -19.21 -5.44 3.82
CA LEU A 177 -19.39 -5.85 5.21
C LEU A 177 -18.03 -6.04 5.92
N ASP A 178 -17.09 -6.73 5.28
CA ASP A 178 -15.73 -6.91 5.79
C ASP A 178 -14.98 -5.58 5.85
N ASN A 179 -15.16 -4.70 4.85
CA ASN A 179 -14.58 -3.36 4.87
C ASN A 179 -15.04 -2.57 6.11
N MET A 180 -16.34 -2.59 6.42
CA MET A 180 -16.86 -1.94 7.65
C MET A 180 -16.26 -2.57 8.92
N SER A 181 -16.21 -3.90 9.03
CA SER A 181 -15.61 -4.58 10.19
C SER A 181 -14.18 -4.11 10.42
N ASN A 182 -13.38 -4.05 9.35
CA ASN A 182 -12.00 -3.58 9.42
C ASN A 182 -11.91 -2.07 9.73
N THR A 183 -12.83 -1.25 9.21
CA THR A 183 -12.89 0.19 9.51
C THR A 183 -13.09 0.41 11.01
N VAL A 184 -14.06 -0.27 11.63
CA VAL A 184 -14.34 -0.17 13.07
C VAL A 184 -13.16 -0.69 13.88
N ARG A 185 -12.59 -1.84 13.50
CA ARG A 185 -11.42 -2.41 14.18
C ARG A 185 -10.22 -1.47 14.18
N VAL A 186 -9.89 -0.89 13.02
CA VAL A 186 -8.73 0.00 12.88
C VAL A 186 -8.95 1.33 13.57
N PHE A 187 -10.11 1.96 13.41
CA PHE A 187 -10.32 3.36 13.81
C PHE A 187 -11.03 3.52 15.15
N LEU A 188 -11.85 2.57 15.55
CA LEU A 188 -12.63 2.61 16.80
C LEU A 188 -12.16 1.56 17.81
N GLY A 189 -11.28 0.64 17.39
CA GLY A 189 -10.65 -0.34 18.27
C GLY A 189 -11.63 -1.41 18.75
N THR A 190 -12.60 -1.79 17.93
CA THR A 190 -13.60 -2.81 18.29
C THR A 190 -13.68 -3.87 17.20
N ARG A 191 -13.62 -5.13 17.60
CA ARG A 191 -13.79 -6.29 16.70
C ARG A 191 -15.27 -6.63 16.58
N LEU A 192 -15.77 -6.65 15.35
CA LEU A 192 -17.19 -6.89 15.04
C LEU A 192 -17.41 -8.07 14.10
N GLU A 193 -16.37 -8.80 13.76
CA GLU A 193 -16.41 -9.91 12.82
C GLU A 193 -17.40 -11.00 13.30
N CYS A 194 -17.44 -11.29 14.60
CA CYS A 194 -18.43 -12.22 15.18
C CYS A 194 -19.87 -11.66 15.09
N ALA A 195 -20.02 -10.34 15.24
CA ALA A 195 -21.30 -9.65 15.21
C ALA A 195 -21.99 -9.72 13.84
N GLN A 196 -21.29 -10.12 12.79
CA GLN A 196 -21.86 -10.31 11.45
C GLN A 196 -22.89 -11.46 11.41
N CYS A 197 -22.67 -12.51 12.20
CA CYS A 197 -23.50 -13.73 12.17
C CYS A 197 -24.38 -13.89 13.42
N HIS A 198 -23.95 -13.38 14.58
CA HIS A 198 -24.68 -13.47 15.84
C HIS A 198 -24.26 -12.33 16.78
N ASN A 199 -25.04 -12.01 17.81
CA ASN A 199 -24.62 -11.06 18.85
C ASN A 199 -23.24 -11.39 19.41
N HIS A 200 -22.40 -10.38 19.64
CA HIS A 200 -21.02 -10.58 20.04
C HIS A 200 -20.94 -11.39 21.34
N PRO A 201 -20.15 -12.48 21.42
CA PRO A 201 -20.20 -13.41 22.55
C PRO A 201 -19.52 -12.86 23.81
N PHE A 202 -18.62 -11.89 23.66
CA PHE A 202 -17.78 -11.34 24.75
C PHE A 202 -17.91 -9.82 24.92
N ASP A 203 -18.86 -9.20 24.22
CA ASP A 203 -19.06 -7.74 24.26
C ASP A 203 -20.57 -7.44 24.14
N LYS A 204 -20.98 -6.20 24.42
CA LYS A 204 -22.38 -5.77 24.44
C LYS A 204 -23.01 -5.61 23.06
N TRP A 205 -22.21 -5.62 22.00
CA TRP A 205 -22.66 -5.29 20.64
C TRP A 205 -23.52 -6.41 20.03
N THR A 206 -24.65 -6.02 19.46
CA THR A 206 -25.59 -6.94 18.81
C THR A 206 -25.29 -7.10 17.31
N GLN A 207 -25.87 -8.12 16.69
CA GLN A 207 -25.85 -8.29 15.25
C GLN A 207 -26.52 -7.10 14.54
N MET A 208 -27.60 -6.56 15.11
CA MET A 208 -28.27 -5.36 14.59
C MET A 208 -27.33 -4.13 14.60
N ASP A 209 -26.57 -3.91 15.67
CA ASP A 209 -25.62 -2.78 15.76
C ASP A 209 -24.56 -2.85 14.67
N TYR A 210 -24.05 -4.06 14.39
CA TYR A 210 -23.14 -4.29 13.28
C TYR A 210 -23.76 -3.89 11.92
N PHE A 211 -24.97 -4.37 11.63
CA PHE A 211 -25.63 -4.03 10.36
C PHE A 211 -25.98 -2.55 10.26
N LYS A 212 -26.32 -1.88 11.37
CA LYS A 212 -26.54 -0.42 11.41
C LYS A 212 -25.28 0.36 11.03
N MET A 213 -24.11 -0.06 11.52
CA MET A 213 -22.84 0.55 11.10
C MET A 213 -22.56 0.27 9.63
N ALA A 214 -22.69 -0.98 9.20
CA ALA A 214 -22.43 -1.39 7.83
C ALA A 214 -23.31 -0.66 6.80
N ALA A 215 -24.52 -0.26 7.17
CA ALA A 215 -25.42 0.48 6.30
C ALA A 215 -24.85 1.85 5.84
N PHE A 216 -23.94 2.49 6.60
CA PHE A 216 -23.33 3.76 6.17
C PHE A 216 -22.49 3.65 4.90
N SER A 217 -21.73 2.55 4.77
CA SER A 217 -20.78 2.34 3.67
C SER A 217 -21.20 1.25 2.69
N TYR A 218 -22.35 0.59 2.90
CA TYR A 218 -22.79 -0.54 2.07
C TYR A 218 -22.95 -0.22 0.58
N GLY A 219 -23.24 1.05 0.26
CA GLY A 219 -23.31 1.57 -1.10
C GLY A 219 -21.95 1.70 -1.80
N MET A 220 -20.85 1.79 -1.04
CA MET A 220 -19.50 1.97 -1.57
C MET A 220 -19.00 0.68 -2.23
N ASP A 221 -18.61 0.77 -3.50
CA ASP A 221 -18.26 -0.42 -4.27
C ASP A 221 -17.26 -0.11 -5.40
N ALA A 222 -16.32 -1.03 -5.59
CA ALA A 222 -15.32 -1.03 -6.68
C ALA A 222 -15.63 -2.05 -7.79
N ASN A 223 -16.77 -2.75 -7.72
CA ASN A 223 -17.06 -3.89 -8.61
C ASN A 223 -17.40 -3.55 -10.07
N ARG A 224 -17.87 -2.34 -10.34
CA ARG A 224 -18.32 -1.98 -11.70
C ARG A 224 -17.95 -0.56 -12.02
N TYR A 225 -17.08 -0.45 -13.00
CA TYR A 225 -16.90 0.74 -13.81
C TYR A 225 -18.12 0.89 -14.73
N ASP A 226 -18.90 1.97 -14.54
CA ASP A 226 -20.08 2.29 -15.34
C ASP A 226 -19.65 3.04 -16.60
N SER A 227 -19.88 2.40 -17.75
CA SER A 227 -19.44 2.89 -19.06
C SER A 227 -20.63 3.32 -19.90
N PRO A 228 -20.72 4.61 -20.27
CA PRO A 228 -21.70 5.10 -21.24
C PRO A 228 -21.62 4.36 -22.57
N ASN A 229 -20.41 4.16 -23.11
CA ASN A 229 -20.21 3.51 -24.40
C ASN A 229 -20.56 2.02 -24.37
N LYS A 230 -20.29 1.31 -23.27
CA LYS A 230 -20.78 -0.07 -23.09
C LYS A 230 -22.30 -0.13 -22.98
N THR A 231 -22.93 0.88 -22.37
CA THR A 231 -24.39 0.98 -22.25
C THR A 231 -25.03 1.22 -23.62
N ALA A 232 -24.49 2.17 -24.40
CA ALA A 232 -24.88 2.43 -25.77
C ALA A 232 -24.76 1.19 -26.66
N LEU A 233 -23.63 0.47 -26.57
CA LEU A 233 -23.42 -0.77 -27.29
C LEU A 233 -24.38 -1.87 -26.87
N ALA A 234 -24.69 -2.01 -25.57
CA ALA A 234 -25.68 -2.98 -25.10
C ALA A 234 -27.07 -2.69 -25.66
N LYS A 235 -27.44 -1.40 -25.79
CA LYS A 235 -28.67 -0.98 -26.47
C LYS A 235 -28.62 -1.33 -27.97
N TRP A 236 -27.54 -0.96 -28.67
CA TRP A 236 -27.35 -1.30 -30.07
C TRP A 236 -27.45 -2.82 -30.33
N GLN A 237 -26.80 -3.65 -29.50
CA GLN A 237 -26.86 -5.12 -29.60
C GLN A 237 -28.26 -5.69 -29.34
N LYS A 238 -29.06 -5.02 -28.51
CA LYS A 238 -30.45 -5.44 -28.27
C LYS A 238 -31.29 -5.19 -29.53
N ASP A 239 -31.14 -4.02 -30.13
CA ASP A 239 -31.89 -3.61 -31.32
C ASP A 239 -31.46 -4.42 -32.54
N ASP A 240 -30.15 -4.56 -32.77
CA ASP A 240 -29.56 -5.38 -33.83
C ASP A 240 -30.00 -6.85 -33.75
N ARG A 241 -30.05 -7.42 -32.54
CA ARG A 241 -30.58 -8.77 -32.31
C ARG A 241 -32.06 -8.87 -32.62
N ALA A 242 -32.88 -7.92 -32.17
CA ALA A 242 -34.31 -7.94 -32.45
C ALA A 242 -34.59 -7.91 -33.96
N ASP A 243 -33.87 -7.07 -34.70
CA ASP A 243 -33.93 -7.00 -36.16
C ASP A 243 -33.47 -8.29 -36.83
N PHE A 244 -32.35 -8.87 -36.38
CA PHE A 244 -31.83 -10.14 -36.88
C PHE A 244 -32.85 -11.28 -36.69
N PHE A 245 -33.42 -11.40 -35.49
CA PHE A 245 -34.41 -12.44 -35.18
C PHE A 245 -35.68 -12.25 -35.99
N THR A 246 -36.19 -11.03 -36.12
CA THR A 246 -37.38 -10.74 -36.93
C THR A 246 -37.15 -11.18 -38.39
N LYS A 247 -35.98 -10.89 -38.96
CA LYS A 247 -35.61 -11.28 -40.33
C LYS A 247 -35.44 -12.80 -40.50
N LYS A 248 -34.83 -13.50 -39.54
CA LYS A 248 -34.54 -14.94 -39.63
C LYS A 248 -35.75 -15.82 -39.28
N VAL A 249 -36.57 -15.39 -38.32
CA VAL A 249 -37.76 -16.12 -37.88
C VAL A 249 -38.95 -15.85 -38.81
N GLY A 250 -39.03 -14.65 -39.37
CA GLY A 250 -40.10 -14.22 -40.27
C GLY A 250 -41.42 -13.88 -39.54
N VAL A 251 -41.37 -13.71 -38.22
CA VAL A 251 -42.52 -13.37 -37.37
C VAL A 251 -42.12 -12.21 -36.47
N GLU A 252 -42.84 -11.09 -36.58
CA GLU A 252 -42.62 -9.93 -35.72
C GLU A 252 -42.91 -10.27 -34.25
N ASN A 253 -42.08 -9.77 -33.33
CA ASN A 253 -42.22 -9.96 -31.89
C ASN A 253 -42.26 -11.43 -31.43
N PHE A 254 -41.67 -12.35 -32.21
CA PHE A 254 -41.56 -13.75 -31.83
C PHE A 254 -40.68 -13.94 -30.58
N PRO A 255 -41.04 -14.83 -29.63
CA PRO A 255 -40.20 -15.12 -28.47
C PRO A 255 -38.82 -15.63 -28.90
N GLN A 256 -37.73 -15.05 -28.39
CA GLN A 256 -36.37 -15.50 -28.71
C GLN A 256 -36.04 -16.82 -27.98
N ILE A 257 -36.55 -17.93 -28.52
CA ILE A 257 -36.28 -19.29 -28.05
C ILE A 257 -34.84 -19.68 -28.43
N ARG A 258 -34.04 -20.07 -27.44
CA ARG A 258 -32.60 -20.34 -27.51
C ARG A 258 -32.27 -21.80 -27.77
N ASP A 259 -33.07 -22.70 -27.19
CA ASP A 259 -32.87 -24.14 -27.23
C ASP A 259 -34.20 -24.90 -26.97
N GLU A 260 -34.16 -26.21 -27.14
CA GLU A 260 -35.30 -27.12 -26.94
C GLU A 260 -35.85 -27.09 -25.50
N SER A 261 -35.00 -26.88 -24.50
CA SER A 261 -35.43 -26.80 -23.09
C SER A 261 -36.24 -25.53 -22.83
N GLN A 262 -35.83 -24.40 -23.41
CA GLN A 262 -36.59 -23.18 -23.34
C GLN A 262 -37.89 -23.25 -24.14
N LEU A 263 -37.89 -23.94 -25.29
CA LEU A 263 -39.11 -24.20 -26.05
C LEU A 263 -40.14 -24.96 -25.19
N ALA A 264 -39.73 -26.08 -24.58
CA ALA A 264 -40.58 -26.88 -23.70
C ALA A 264 -41.17 -26.03 -22.55
N ARG A 265 -40.32 -25.28 -21.83
CA ARG A 265 -40.77 -24.38 -20.75
C ARG A 265 -41.72 -23.29 -21.24
N TYR A 266 -41.52 -22.77 -22.44
CA TYR A 266 -42.39 -21.74 -23.00
C TYR A 266 -43.76 -22.33 -23.36
N THR A 267 -43.79 -23.50 -24.00
CA THR A 267 -45.03 -24.19 -24.40
C THR A 267 -45.86 -24.69 -23.21
N GLU A 268 -45.21 -24.94 -22.07
CA GLU A 268 -45.89 -25.31 -20.82
C GLU A 268 -46.36 -24.10 -19.99
N SER A 269 -46.03 -22.87 -20.43
CA SER A 269 -46.40 -21.65 -19.70
C SER A 269 -47.76 -21.10 -20.14
N ASP A 270 -48.46 -20.42 -19.22
CA ASP A 270 -49.72 -19.73 -19.50
C ASP A 270 -49.62 -18.68 -20.62
N LYS A 271 -48.40 -18.23 -20.94
CA LYS A 271 -48.13 -17.26 -22.01
C LYS A 271 -48.27 -17.87 -23.41
N TYR A 272 -48.19 -19.19 -23.53
CA TYR A 272 -48.18 -19.89 -24.81
C TYR A 272 -49.51 -19.74 -25.55
N GLU A 273 -50.61 -20.15 -24.92
CA GLU A 273 -51.96 -20.07 -25.48
C GLU A 273 -52.35 -18.61 -25.78
N SER A 274 -51.99 -17.67 -24.89
CA SER A 274 -52.21 -16.25 -25.12
C SER A 274 -51.45 -15.72 -26.35
N TYR A 275 -50.24 -16.23 -26.61
CA TYR A 275 -49.45 -15.84 -27.76
C TYR A 275 -50.06 -16.39 -29.06
N LEU A 276 -50.40 -17.68 -29.11
CA LEU A 276 -51.03 -18.31 -30.28
C LEU A 276 -52.33 -17.58 -30.67
N SER A 277 -53.16 -17.28 -29.67
CA SER A 277 -54.41 -16.54 -29.86
C SER A 277 -54.17 -15.11 -30.39
N ARG A 278 -53.24 -14.37 -29.78
CA ARG A 278 -52.93 -12.97 -30.15
C ARG A 278 -52.43 -12.84 -31.59
N TYR A 279 -51.56 -13.76 -32.02
CA TYR A 279 -50.94 -13.72 -33.35
C TYR A 279 -51.66 -14.61 -34.37
N LYS A 280 -52.80 -15.22 -34.01
CA LYS A 280 -53.59 -16.14 -34.85
C LYS A 280 -52.73 -17.24 -35.48
N MET A 281 -51.86 -17.85 -34.67
CA MET A 281 -50.86 -18.82 -35.08
C MET A 281 -51.22 -20.21 -34.56
N THR A 282 -51.00 -21.24 -35.37
CA THR A 282 -51.15 -22.66 -34.95
C THR A 282 -49.92 -23.15 -34.18
N ASP A 283 -50.07 -24.21 -33.37
CA ASP A 283 -48.93 -24.84 -32.66
C ASP A 283 -47.81 -25.26 -33.63
N GLN A 284 -48.17 -25.79 -34.80
CA GLN A 284 -47.22 -26.21 -35.82
C GLN A 284 -46.44 -25.01 -36.40
N GLU A 285 -47.12 -23.90 -36.69
CA GLU A 285 -46.47 -22.66 -37.15
C GLU A 285 -45.56 -22.07 -36.08
N PHE A 286 -45.97 -22.11 -34.80
CA PHE A 286 -45.16 -21.66 -33.69
C PHE A 286 -43.90 -22.51 -33.52
N ARG A 287 -44.03 -23.84 -33.51
CA ARG A 287 -42.88 -24.75 -33.39
C ARG A 287 -41.90 -24.59 -34.55
N SER A 288 -42.40 -24.41 -35.77
CA SER A 288 -41.55 -24.10 -36.94
C SER A 288 -40.83 -22.75 -36.79
N ALA A 289 -41.50 -21.72 -36.27
CA ALA A 289 -40.87 -20.43 -35.95
C ALA A 289 -39.86 -20.56 -34.80
N ALA A 290 -40.12 -21.42 -33.81
CA ALA A 290 -39.20 -21.71 -32.72
C ALA A 290 -37.92 -22.41 -33.19
N GLU A 291 -38.01 -23.38 -34.10
CA GLU A 291 -36.84 -24.00 -34.74
C GLU A 291 -35.97 -22.94 -35.45
N ARG A 292 -36.61 -22.04 -36.21
CA ARG A 292 -35.90 -20.91 -36.84
C ARG A 292 -35.29 -19.97 -35.81
N SER A 293 -35.97 -19.72 -34.69
CA SER A 293 -35.43 -18.92 -33.58
C SER A 293 -34.20 -19.57 -32.95
N ILE A 294 -34.22 -20.88 -32.71
CA ILE A 294 -33.09 -21.63 -32.15
C ILE A 294 -31.89 -21.57 -33.10
N ALA A 295 -32.12 -21.78 -34.40
CA ALA A 295 -31.08 -21.64 -35.42
C ALA A 295 -30.55 -20.19 -35.52
N ALA A 296 -31.43 -19.20 -35.47
CA ALA A 296 -31.07 -17.78 -35.46
C ALA A 296 -30.23 -17.42 -34.22
N TYR A 297 -30.55 -17.98 -33.05
CA TYR A 297 -29.78 -17.75 -31.83
C TYR A 297 -28.35 -18.28 -31.95
N LYS A 298 -28.16 -19.50 -32.48
CA LYS A 298 -26.83 -20.06 -32.73
C LYS A 298 -26.03 -19.24 -33.76
N SER A 299 -26.68 -18.80 -34.84
CA SER A 299 -26.05 -17.95 -35.88
C SER A 299 -25.64 -16.59 -35.29
N TYR A 300 -26.53 -15.93 -34.57
CA TYR A 300 -26.27 -14.62 -33.97
C TYR A 300 -25.17 -14.67 -32.91
N ASP A 301 -25.16 -15.71 -32.07
CA ASP A 301 -24.10 -15.88 -31.07
C ASP A 301 -22.73 -16.08 -31.72
N HIS A 302 -22.67 -16.85 -32.81
CA HIS A 302 -21.46 -17.00 -33.62
C HIS A 302 -21.02 -15.67 -34.23
N GLU A 303 -21.93 -14.95 -34.92
CA GLU A 303 -21.66 -13.67 -35.60
C GLU A 303 -21.26 -12.54 -34.63
N THR A 304 -21.68 -12.61 -33.36
CA THR A 304 -21.38 -11.58 -32.34
C THR A 304 -20.31 -12.00 -31.33
N ARG A 305 -19.78 -13.21 -31.43
CA ARG A 305 -18.72 -13.73 -30.54
C ARG A 305 -17.49 -12.83 -30.52
N GLY A 306 -17.05 -12.40 -31.71
CA GLY A 306 -15.93 -11.47 -31.85
C GLY A 306 -16.16 -10.15 -31.10
N ILE A 307 -17.37 -9.58 -31.22
CA ILE A 307 -17.75 -8.34 -30.53
C ILE A 307 -17.70 -8.52 -29.00
N LYS A 308 -18.22 -9.64 -28.47
CA LYS A 308 -18.14 -9.93 -27.04
C LYS A 308 -16.70 -10.02 -26.55
N ASN A 309 -15.84 -10.68 -27.32
CA ASN A 309 -14.41 -10.77 -27.03
C ASN A 309 -13.75 -9.39 -27.06
N ALA A 310 -14.07 -8.56 -28.06
CA ALA A 310 -13.55 -7.19 -28.17
C ALA A 310 -13.89 -6.35 -26.95
N ILE A 311 -15.14 -6.38 -26.49
CA ILE A 311 -15.56 -5.65 -25.29
C ILE A 311 -14.77 -6.12 -24.06
N ASN A 312 -14.63 -7.43 -23.88
CA ASN A 312 -13.89 -7.97 -22.74
C ASN A 312 -12.42 -7.52 -22.80
N GLU A 313 -11.75 -7.65 -23.94
CA GLU A 313 -10.34 -7.24 -24.09
C GLU A 313 -10.12 -5.74 -23.88
N LEU A 314 -11.04 -4.90 -24.37
CA LEU A 314 -10.95 -3.44 -24.22
C LEU A 314 -11.15 -2.97 -22.77
N TYR A 315 -12.11 -3.58 -22.05
CA TYR A 315 -12.51 -3.10 -20.72
C TYR A 315 -11.83 -3.84 -19.58
N ASN A 316 -11.24 -5.02 -19.82
CA ASN A 316 -10.49 -5.75 -18.80
C ASN A 316 -9.42 -4.89 -18.09
N PRO A 317 -8.61 -4.06 -18.80
CA PRO A 317 -7.60 -3.21 -18.17
C PRO A 317 -8.18 -2.12 -17.27
N ILE A 318 -9.42 -1.67 -17.54
CA ILE A 318 -10.09 -0.58 -16.81
C ILE A 318 -11.27 -1.09 -15.98
N ARG A 319 -11.30 -2.37 -15.65
CA ARG A 319 -12.45 -2.97 -14.97
C ARG A 319 -12.65 -2.43 -13.55
N TYR A 320 -11.54 -2.09 -12.88
CA TYR A 320 -11.47 -1.73 -11.46
C TYR A 320 -10.68 -0.43 -11.27
N ILE A 321 -11.06 0.60 -12.01
CA ILE A 321 -10.37 1.90 -11.97
C ILE A 321 -11.13 2.94 -11.14
N ALA A 322 -12.32 2.62 -10.65
CA ALA A 322 -13.20 3.57 -10.02
C ALA A 322 -13.88 2.98 -8.79
N VAL A 323 -14.12 3.86 -7.81
CA VAL A 323 -15.01 3.60 -6.67
C VAL A 323 -16.13 4.61 -6.71
N GLY A 324 -17.35 4.13 -6.56
CA GLY A 324 -18.55 4.97 -6.53
C GLY A 324 -19.51 4.53 -5.44
N GLU A 325 -20.40 5.45 -5.09
CA GLU A 325 -21.52 5.21 -4.20
C GLU A 325 -22.73 4.74 -5.02
N LYS A 326 -23.29 3.60 -4.64
CA LYS A 326 -24.48 3.02 -5.27
C LYS A 326 -25.66 3.11 -4.32
N GLU A 327 -26.81 3.48 -4.86
CA GLU A 327 -28.07 3.41 -4.12
C GLU A 327 -28.39 1.93 -3.82
N LYS A 328 -28.06 1.50 -2.60
CA LYS A 328 -28.25 0.13 -2.11
C LYS A 328 -28.74 0.17 -0.68
N THR A 329 -29.86 -0.51 -0.45
CA THR A 329 -30.35 -0.76 0.91
C THR A 329 -29.75 -2.07 1.43
N LEU A 330 -29.05 -1.98 2.56
CA LEU A 330 -28.60 -3.16 3.29
C LEU A 330 -29.83 -3.87 3.89
N LYS A 331 -29.87 -5.20 3.77
CA LYS A 331 -30.89 -6.04 4.37
C LYS A 331 -30.24 -7.03 5.34
N LEU A 332 -30.98 -7.36 6.39
CA LEU A 332 -30.60 -8.44 7.30
C LEU A 332 -30.49 -9.77 6.56
N PRO A 333 -29.69 -10.72 7.06
CA PRO A 333 -29.55 -12.01 6.42
C PRO A 333 -30.85 -12.83 6.54
N HIS A 334 -31.00 -13.81 5.66
CA HIS A 334 -32.19 -14.67 5.59
C HIS A 334 -32.40 -15.55 6.83
N ASP A 335 -31.35 -15.74 7.62
CA ASP A 335 -31.28 -16.53 8.86
C ASP A 335 -31.17 -15.65 10.12
N TYR A 336 -31.49 -14.36 10.01
CA TYR A 336 -31.55 -13.46 11.17
C TYR A 336 -32.53 -14.00 12.23
N GLN A 337 -32.06 -14.20 13.45
CA GLN A 337 -32.76 -14.98 14.48
C GLN A 337 -33.28 -14.16 15.67
N TYR A 338 -33.04 -12.84 15.68
CA TYR A 338 -33.38 -11.98 16.81
C TYR A 338 -34.75 -11.32 16.62
N SER A 339 -35.47 -11.13 17.72
CA SER A 339 -36.86 -10.62 17.74
C SER A 339 -37.02 -9.13 17.41
N ASP A 340 -35.92 -8.40 17.24
CA ASP A 340 -35.92 -6.97 16.97
C ASP A 340 -36.17 -6.62 15.50
N ALA A 341 -36.08 -7.60 14.59
CA ALA A 341 -36.45 -7.45 13.19
C ALA A 341 -36.71 -8.82 12.51
N GLU A 342 -37.50 -8.82 11.44
CA GLU A 342 -37.69 -10.02 10.61
C GLU A 342 -36.51 -10.23 9.64
N PRO A 343 -36.18 -11.47 9.24
CA PRO A 343 -35.20 -11.74 8.19
C PRO A 343 -35.45 -10.92 6.92
N LEU A 344 -34.37 -10.52 6.24
CA LEU A 344 -34.40 -9.70 5.03
C LEU A 344 -35.00 -8.29 5.20
N SER A 345 -35.30 -7.84 6.42
CA SER A 345 -35.73 -6.47 6.68
C SER A 345 -34.64 -5.47 6.27
N PRO A 346 -35.02 -4.32 5.69
CA PRO A 346 -34.08 -3.25 5.40
C PRO A 346 -33.50 -2.69 6.70
N VAL A 347 -32.21 -2.35 6.68
CA VAL A 347 -31.49 -1.80 7.83
C VAL A 347 -31.29 -0.30 7.63
N THR A 348 -31.68 0.49 8.62
CA THR A 348 -31.39 1.92 8.69
C THR A 348 -30.03 2.12 9.35
N ALA A 349 -29.21 3.02 8.81
CA ALA A 349 -27.90 3.29 9.37
C ALA A 349 -27.97 3.84 10.80
N GLY A 350 -26.97 3.55 11.62
CA GLY A 350 -26.93 3.97 13.01
C GLY A 350 -25.55 3.77 13.62
N THR A 351 -25.19 4.63 14.55
CA THR A 351 -23.85 4.68 15.15
C THR A 351 -23.78 3.86 16.43
N MET A 352 -22.66 3.17 16.63
CA MET A 352 -22.42 2.39 17.85
C MET A 352 -21.90 3.23 19.02
N PHE A 353 -21.21 4.34 18.73
CA PHE A 353 -20.50 5.14 19.73
C PHE A 353 -20.94 6.60 19.69
N GLY A 354 -20.80 7.29 20.81
CA GLY A 354 -21.00 8.75 20.86
C GLY A 354 -22.41 9.18 20.44
N ALA A 355 -22.50 10.35 19.81
CA ALA A 355 -23.77 10.91 19.35
C ALA A 355 -24.24 10.26 18.04
N ASP A 356 -25.56 10.13 17.91
CA ASP A 356 -26.21 9.64 16.69
C ASP A 356 -26.03 10.63 15.53
N ILE A 357 -25.89 10.07 14.32
CA ILE A 357 -25.99 10.84 13.08
C ILE A 357 -27.48 11.06 12.78
N ASP A 358 -27.89 12.32 12.74
CA ASP A 358 -29.24 12.70 12.32
C ASP A 358 -29.38 12.50 10.80
N LEU A 359 -29.93 11.35 10.40
CA LEU A 359 -30.08 10.96 9.00
C LEU A 359 -30.99 11.91 8.20
N GLU A 360 -31.89 12.66 8.86
CA GLU A 360 -32.77 13.63 8.19
C GLU A 360 -32.04 14.91 7.79
N LYS A 361 -30.86 15.16 8.38
CA LYS A 361 -30.03 16.35 8.13
C LYS A 361 -28.77 16.07 7.31
N ILE A 362 -28.71 14.92 6.63
CA ILE A 362 -27.60 14.61 5.73
C ILE A 362 -27.81 15.40 4.43
N ASP A 363 -27.00 16.44 4.24
CA ASP A 363 -27.02 17.27 3.03
C ASP A 363 -26.35 16.59 1.83
N ASP A 364 -25.29 15.80 2.09
CA ASP A 364 -24.49 15.10 1.07
C ASP A 364 -24.89 13.61 0.97
N SER A 365 -24.06 12.70 1.48
CA SER A 365 -24.30 11.26 1.45
C SER A 365 -24.01 10.58 2.79
N THR A 366 -24.55 9.37 2.98
CA THR A 366 -24.42 8.66 4.27
C THR A 366 -22.98 8.34 4.62
N ILE A 367 -22.13 8.10 3.61
CA ILE A 367 -20.71 7.86 3.84
C ILE A 367 -19.96 9.13 4.23
N ASP A 368 -20.36 10.31 3.72
CA ASP A 368 -19.78 11.59 4.12
C ASP A 368 -20.11 11.93 5.57
N ALA A 369 -21.37 11.72 5.97
CA ALA A 369 -21.82 11.88 7.34
C ALA A 369 -21.09 10.91 8.28
N TYR A 370 -20.91 9.65 7.87
CA TYR A 370 -20.14 8.67 8.61
C TYR A 370 -18.67 9.05 8.75
N ALA A 371 -18.01 9.50 7.67
CA ALA A 371 -16.62 9.94 7.71
C ALA A 371 -16.45 11.13 8.67
N ALA A 372 -17.37 12.10 8.64
CA ALA A 372 -17.36 13.25 9.55
C ALA A 372 -17.57 12.84 11.02
N TRP A 373 -18.50 11.93 11.28
CA TRP A 373 -18.74 11.39 12.63
C TRP A 373 -17.56 10.57 13.15
N LEU A 374 -16.99 9.69 12.32
CA LEU A 374 -15.87 8.82 12.65
C LEU A 374 -14.66 9.63 13.09
N THR A 375 -14.38 10.71 12.36
CA THR A 375 -13.19 11.55 12.55
C THR A 375 -13.44 12.76 13.46
N SER A 376 -14.64 12.88 14.01
CA SER A 376 -14.99 13.94 14.95
C SER A 376 -14.12 13.89 16.21
N LYS A 377 -13.71 15.06 16.70
CA LYS A 377 -13.03 15.18 18.01
C LYS A 377 -13.89 14.65 19.16
N GLU A 378 -15.21 14.69 19.01
CA GLU A 378 -16.18 14.19 20.01
C GLU A 378 -16.36 12.67 19.96
N ASN A 379 -15.80 11.99 18.96
CA ASN A 379 -15.85 10.53 18.92
C ASN A 379 -15.05 9.95 20.11
N PRO A 380 -15.67 9.11 20.96
CA PRO A 380 -15.06 8.69 22.23
C PRO A 380 -13.93 7.67 22.07
N THR A 381 -13.82 7.00 20.93
CA THR A 381 -12.83 5.94 20.69
C THR A 381 -11.80 6.34 19.63
N PHE A 382 -12.18 7.09 18.59
CA PHE A 382 -11.27 7.48 17.50
C PHE A 382 -9.94 8.04 17.98
N THR A 383 -9.96 9.11 18.79
CA THR A 383 -8.73 9.72 19.33
C THR A 383 -8.00 8.77 20.29
N LYS A 384 -8.74 8.02 21.11
CA LYS A 384 -8.18 7.10 22.11
C LYS A 384 -7.36 5.99 21.46
N VAL A 385 -7.88 5.39 20.39
CA VAL A 385 -7.22 4.30 19.68
C VAL A 385 -5.93 4.80 19.02
N ILE A 386 -5.95 5.92 18.31
CA ILE A 386 -4.73 6.42 17.66
C ILE A 386 -3.66 6.87 18.66
N ALA A 387 -4.06 7.54 19.75
CA ALA A 387 -3.13 7.95 20.80
C ALA A 387 -2.43 6.73 21.44
N ASN A 388 -3.19 5.68 21.76
CA ASN A 388 -2.66 4.43 22.31
C ASN A 388 -1.83 3.63 21.28
N ARG A 389 -2.22 3.63 20.00
CA ARG A 389 -1.49 2.94 18.93
C ARG A 389 -0.11 3.56 18.69
N LEU A 390 -0.04 4.90 18.64
CA LEU A 390 1.24 5.60 18.50
C LEU A 390 2.09 5.47 19.78
N TRP A 391 1.46 5.45 20.96
CA TRP A 391 2.15 5.12 22.21
C TRP A 391 2.80 3.73 22.16
N LYS A 392 2.03 2.70 21.80
CA LYS A 392 2.53 1.32 21.63
C LYS A 392 3.70 1.27 20.67
N ARG A 393 3.63 2.01 19.56
CA ARG A 393 4.72 2.07 18.57
C ARG A 393 6.04 2.58 19.17
N VAL A 394 6.00 3.54 20.09
CA VAL A 394 7.19 4.14 20.72
C VAL A 394 7.72 3.27 21.87
N TYR A 395 6.84 2.79 22.74
CA TYR A 395 7.24 2.11 23.98
C TYR A 395 7.20 0.58 23.92
N GLY A 396 6.64 0.00 22.85
CA GLY A 396 6.50 -1.44 22.63
C GLY A 396 5.25 -2.08 23.24
N MET A 397 4.49 -1.36 24.07
CA MET A 397 3.22 -1.81 24.62
C MET A 397 2.26 -0.62 24.78
N GLY A 398 0.99 -0.86 24.49
CA GLY A 398 -0.09 0.10 24.73
C GLY A 398 -0.36 0.33 26.22
N LEU A 399 -0.97 1.46 26.57
CA LEU A 399 -1.58 1.65 27.90
C LEU A 399 -2.76 0.71 28.13
N PHE A 400 -3.34 0.19 27.05
CA PHE A 400 -4.21 -0.97 27.04
C PHE A 400 -3.88 -1.85 25.83
N GLU A 401 -4.12 -3.15 25.98
CA GLU A 401 -3.93 -4.17 24.94
C GLU A 401 -5.10 -5.16 24.97
N PRO A 402 -5.51 -5.71 23.82
CA PRO A 402 -5.10 -5.34 22.46
C PRO A 402 -5.58 -3.92 22.06
N VAL A 403 -4.79 -3.20 21.26
CA VAL A 403 -5.14 -1.85 20.77
C VAL A 403 -6.45 -1.84 19.96
N ASP A 404 -6.75 -2.93 19.28
CA ASP A 404 -7.88 -3.10 18.37
C ASP A 404 -9.06 -3.86 19.01
N GLU A 405 -9.04 -4.07 20.33
CA GLU A 405 -10.09 -4.77 21.10
C GLU A 405 -10.38 -4.07 22.44
N LEU A 406 -10.91 -2.85 22.34
CA LEU A 406 -11.41 -2.03 23.42
C LEU A 406 -12.84 -2.43 23.77
N THR A 407 -13.03 -2.94 24.98
CA THR A 407 -14.32 -3.33 25.56
C THR A 407 -14.53 -2.61 26.89
N ASP A 408 -15.71 -2.76 27.48
CA ASP A 408 -16.00 -2.24 28.83
C ASP A 408 -15.16 -2.93 29.93
N GLN A 409 -14.50 -4.05 29.62
CA GLN A 409 -13.63 -4.81 30.53
C GLN A 409 -12.14 -4.47 30.36
N THR A 410 -11.77 -3.65 29.38
CA THR A 410 -10.38 -3.31 29.11
C THR A 410 -9.75 -2.56 30.29
N VAL A 411 -8.65 -3.11 30.80
CA VAL A 411 -7.86 -2.49 31.87
C VAL A 411 -6.83 -1.55 31.27
N VAL A 412 -6.84 -0.29 31.72
CA VAL A 412 -5.87 0.74 31.32
C VAL A 412 -4.81 0.87 32.41
N ALA A 413 -3.54 0.68 32.05
CA ALA A 413 -2.40 0.72 32.97
C ALA A 413 -2.28 2.05 33.72
N ASN A 414 -2.45 3.17 33.01
CA ASN A 414 -2.43 4.51 33.59
C ASN A 414 -3.55 5.37 32.98
N PRO A 415 -4.75 5.40 33.60
CA PRO A 415 -5.90 6.11 33.06
C PRO A 415 -5.71 7.64 32.95
N GLU A 416 -4.98 8.25 33.90
CA GLU A 416 -4.69 9.69 33.89
C GLU A 416 -3.76 10.05 32.73
N LEU A 417 -2.75 9.22 32.48
CA LEU A 417 -1.88 9.36 31.32
C LEU A 417 -2.65 9.17 30.01
N LEU A 418 -3.50 8.15 29.89
CA LEU A 418 -4.30 7.96 28.68
C LEU A 418 -5.21 9.16 28.41
N ALA A 419 -5.87 9.71 29.44
CA ALA A 419 -6.69 10.91 29.29
C ALA A 419 -5.87 12.10 28.77
N TYR A 420 -4.68 12.33 29.34
CA TYR A 420 -3.79 13.39 28.88
C TYR A 420 -3.32 13.21 27.43
N LEU A 421 -2.97 11.98 27.03
CA LEU A 421 -2.56 11.67 25.66
C LEU A 421 -3.69 11.91 24.64
N VAL A 422 -4.93 11.61 25.02
CA VAL A 422 -6.11 11.89 24.20
C VAL A 422 -6.34 13.38 24.02
N GLU A 423 -6.24 14.16 25.10
CA GLU A 423 -6.32 15.63 25.04
C GLU A 423 -5.19 16.21 24.19
N LEU A 424 -3.95 15.77 24.40
CA LEU A 424 -2.79 16.20 23.63
C LEU A 424 -2.97 15.96 22.12
N MET A 425 -3.48 14.79 21.71
CA MET A 425 -3.74 14.51 20.30
C MET A 425 -4.79 15.46 19.70
N ARG A 426 -5.82 15.84 20.47
CA ARG A 426 -6.86 16.79 20.04
C ARG A 426 -6.34 18.22 19.94
N ASP A 427 -5.50 18.63 20.90
CA ASP A 427 -4.87 19.96 20.97
C ASP A 427 -3.84 20.15 19.85
N LEU A 428 -3.14 19.07 19.49
CA LEU A 428 -2.26 19.01 18.32
C LEU A 428 -3.02 18.93 17.00
N ASN A 429 -4.35 18.99 17.01
CA ASN A 429 -5.19 18.83 15.81
C ASN A 429 -4.81 17.60 14.99
N PHE A 430 -4.59 16.47 15.66
CA PHE A 430 -4.21 15.20 15.03
C PHE A 430 -2.89 15.23 14.23
N ASP A 431 -1.99 16.17 14.53
CA ASP A 431 -0.61 16.17 14.02
C ASP A 431 0.19 15.00 14.62
N MET A 432 0.35 13.94 13.83
CA MET A 432 1.04 12.73 14.26
C MET A 432 2.54 12.94 14.48
N LYS A 433 3.21 13.79 13.68
CA LYS A 433 4.65 14.04 13.84
C LYS A 433 4.93 14.83 15.11
N ALA A 434 4.12 15.85 15.42
CA ALA A 434 4.24 16.60 16.67
C ALA A 434 3.95 15.70 17.89
N TYR A 435 2.92 14.84 17.80
CA TYR A 435 2.63 13.87 18.87
C TYR A 435 3.80 12.90 19.09
N LEU A 436 4.35 12.33 18.01
CA LEU A 436 5.52 11.46 18.09
C LEU A 436 6.76 12.20 18.63
N GLN A 437 6.97 13.46 18.23
CA GLN A 437 8.05 14.31 18.76
C GLN A 437 7.94 14.44 20.27
N VAL A 438 6.73 14.66 20.81
CA VAL A 438 6.51 14.70 22.26
C VAL A 438 6.89 13.37 22.92
N LEU A 439 6.47 12.24 22.36
CA LEU A 439 6.76 10.92 22.94
C LEU A 439 8.27 10.59 22.93
N TYR A 440 8.96 10.84 21.82
CA TYR A 440 10.40 10.57 21.70
C TYR A 440 11.27 11.50 22.57
N ASN A 441 10.76 12.69 22.95
CA ASN A 441 11.48 13.61 23.84
C ASN A 441 11.25 13.33 25.33
N THR A 442 10.44 12.35 25.71
CA THR A 442 10.27 11.96 27.12
C THR A 442 11.55 11.39 27.71
N LYS A 443 11.74 11.56 29.03
CA LYS A 443 12.80 10.86 29.77
C LYS A 443 12.58 9.36 29.74
N THR A 444 11.33 8.90 29.79
CA THR A 444 10.98 7.47 29.72
C THR A 444 11.50 6.82 28.45
N TYR A 445 11.31 7.44 27.27
CA TYR A 445 11.86 6.93 26.00
C TYR A 445 13.39 6.84 26.02
N GLN A 446 14.05 7.74 26.75
CA GLN A 446 15.51 7.79 26.89
C GLN A 446 16.05 6.96 28.06
N ARG A 447 15.24 6.07 28.66
CA ARG A 447 15.69 5.08 29.64
C ARG A 447 16.07 3.75 28.98
N ALA A 448 16.89 2.95 29.67
CA ALA A 448 17.24 1.60 29.24
C ALA A 448 15.98 0.76 29.05
N ALA A 449 15.95 -0.07 28.00
CA ALA A 449 14.77 -0.87 27.73
C ALA A 449 14.62 -1.99 28.76
N ASP A 450 13.39 -2.38 29.04
CA ASP A 450 13.07 -3.51 29.90
C ASP A 450 13.07 -4.80 29.09
N GLY A 451 13.92 -5.74 29.50
CA GLY A 451 14.04 -7.06 28.89
C GLY A 451 13.13 -8.12 29.51
N ARG A 452 12.28 -7.76 30.49
CA ARG A 452 11.33 -8.68 31.10
C ARG A 452 10.23 -9.05 30.11
N GLU A 453 9.88 -10.32 30.08
CA GLU A 453 8.66 -10.78 29.40
C GLU A 453 7.44 -10.33 30.22
N VAL A 454 6.48 -9.69 29.55
CA VAL A 454 5.23 -9.22 30.15
C VAL A 454 4.14 -10.24 29.84
N GLU A 455 3.47 -10.75 30.87
CA GLU A 455 2.38 -11.71 30.70
C GLU A 455 1.18 -11.05 30.01
N LEU A 456 0.48 -11.83 29.16
CA LEU A 456 -0.69 -11.32 28.43
C LEU A 456 -1.75 -10.79 29.41
N GLY A 457 -2.25 -9.59 29.15
CA GLY A 457 -3.27 -8.94 29.98
C GLY A 457 -2.75 -8.27 31.26
N THR A 458 -1.44 -8.34 31.54
CA THR A 458 -0.85 -7.60 32.66
C THR A 458 -0.45 -6.17 32.22
N PRO A 459 -0.81 -5.13 33.01
CA PRO A 459 -0.33 -3.78 32.76
C PRO A 459 1.20 -3.69 32.81
N TYR A 460 1.78 -2.85 31.95
CA TYR A 460 3.20 -2.51 31.99
C TYR A 460 3.39 -1.13 32.62
N ASP A 461 4.36 -1.00 33.53
CA ASP A 461 4.52 0.21 34.35
C ASP A 461 5.35 1.32 33.70
N PHE A 462 6.01 1.04 32.56
CA PHE A 462 6.83 1.99 31.80
C PHE A 462 8.03 2.59 32.57
N ALA A 463 8.79 1.76 33.31
CA ALA A 463 10.10 2.16 33.87
C ALA A 463 11.13 2.52 32.77
N GLY A 464 10.89 2.04 31.56
CA GLY A 464 11.53 2.37 30.28
C GLY A 464 10.70 1.76 29.14
N PRO A 465 11.10 1.91 27.87
CA PRO A 465 10.45 1.20 26.76
C PRO A 465 10.72 -0.31 26.87
N MET A 466 9.91 -1.14 26.22
CA MET A 466 10.21 -2.57 26.11
C MET A 466 11.36 -2.82 25.14
N LEU A 467 12.16 -3.84 25.44
CA LEU A 467 13.17 -4.35 24.53
C LEU A 467 12.46 -5.00 23.33
N ARG A 468 12.65 -4.44 22.13
CA ARG A 468 12.01 -4.89 20.90
C ARG A 468 13.03 -5.48 19.93
N ARG A 469 12.66 -6.59 19.30
CA ARG A 469 13.37 -7.09 18.11
C ARG A 469 13.04 -6.17 16.93
N MET A 470 14.00 -5.95 16.04
CA MET A 470 13.79 -5.26 14.77
C MET A 470 12.82 -6.05 13.89
N SER A 471 11.94 -5.36 13.18
CA SER A 471 11.09 -5.97 12.15
C SER A 471 11.92 -6.44 10.95
N ALA A 472 11.32 -7.29 10.10
CA ALA A 472 11.92 -7.70 8.83
C ALA A 472 12.37 -6.50 7.98
N GLU A 473 11.51 -5.48 7.90
CA GLU A 473 11.76 -4.23 7.20
C GLU A 473 12.92 -3.45 7.83
N GLN A 474 13.01 -3.37 9.16
CA GLN A 474 14.10 -2.65 9.82
C GLN A 474 15.46 -3.30 9.59
N ILE A 475 15.53 -4.64 9.62
CA ILE A 475 16.77 -5.37 9.35
C ILE A 475 17.17 -5.18 7.88
N TRP A 476 16.22 -5.38 6.97
CA TRP A 476 16.42 -5.18 5.54
C TRP A 476 16.88 -3.74 5.22
N ASP A 477 16.19 -2.74 5.74
CA ASP A 477 16.46 -1.33 5.48
C ASP A 477 17.80 -0.88 6.06
N SER A 478 18.26 -1.50 7.15
CA SER A 478 19.60 -1.32 7.71
C SER A 478 20.68 -1.87 6.76
N ILE A 479 20.45 -3.04 6.18
CA ILE A 479 21.35 -3.63 5.17
C ILE A 479 21.37 -2.77 3.90
N VAL A 480 20.22 -2.29 3.46
CA VAL A 480 20.10 -1.39 2.29
C VAL A 480 20.89 -0.09 2.53
N ALA A 481 20.82 0.49 3.74
CA ALA A 481 21.55 1.72 4.08
C ALA A 481 23.08 1.52 4.13
N LEU A 482 23.54 0.33 4.50
CA LEU A 482 24.96 -0.02 4.44
C LEU A 482 25.43 -0.33 3.01
N ALA A 483 24.55 -0.88 2.16
CA ALA A 483 24.89 -1.26 0.80
C ALA A 483 24.85 -0.07 -0.18
N LEU A 484 23.75 0.72 -0.15
CA LEU A 484 23.41 1.67 -1.19
C LEU A 484 23.60 3.14 -0.76
N PRO A 485 24.11 4.00 -1.64
CA PRO A 485 24.06 5.44 -1.42
C PRO A 485 22.62 5.96 -1.56
N GLU A 486 22.26 7.00 -0.80
CA GLU A 486 20.95 7.67 -0.92
C GLU A 486 19.75 6.71 -0.81
N ALA A 487 19.88 5.69 0.04
CA ALA A 487 18.89 4.61 0.21
C ALA A 487 17.47 5.14 0.45
N ASP A 488 17.32 6.19 1.25
CA ASP A 488 16.00 6.75 1.61
C ASP A 488 15.31 7.48 0.45
N SER A 489 16.08 7.93 -0.54
CA SER A 489 15.58 8.65 -1.72
C SER A 489 15.38 7.73 -2.92
N TYR A 490 15.91 6.50 -2.90
CA TYR A 490 15.89 5.58 -4.03
C TYR A 490 14.55 4.85 -4.19
N ARG A 491 13.83 5.15 -5.29
CA ARG A 491 12.53 4.60 -5.65
C ARG A 491 12.55 4.01 -7.06
N PRO A 492 13.11 2.80 -7.24
CA PRO A 492 13.28 2.21 -8.57
C PRO A 492 11.95 1.95 -9.30
N ARG A 493 10.86 1.73 -8.56
CA ARG A 493 9.54 1.40 -9.13
C ARG A 493 8.67 2.61 -9.45
N LEU A 494 9.04 3.81 -9.01
CA LEU A 494 8.17 5.00 -9.11
C LEU A 494 7.74 5.27 -10.55
N LYS A 495 8.69 5.25 -11.52
CA LYS A 495 8.38 5.45 -12.94
C LYS A 495 7.39 4.42 -13.47
N ALA A 496 7.54 3.16 -13.08
CA ALA A 496 6.66 2.08 -13.52
C ALA A 496 5.26 2.17 -12.88
N GLN A 497 5.18 2.57 -11.60
CA GLN A 497 3.91 2.81 -10.89
C GLN A 497 3.13 3.97 -11.51
N VAL A 498 3.80 5.10 -11.73
CA VAL A 498 3.22 6.28 -12.39
C VAL A 498 2.75 5.90 -13.80
N ALA A 499 3.62 5.26 -14.61
CA ALA A 499 3.25 4.85 -15.95
C ALA A 499 2.08 3.85 -16.00
N SER A 500 1.90 3.00 -14.97
CA SER A 500 0.80 2.03 -14.95
C SER A 500 -0.56 2.69 -14.68
N VAL A 501 -0.61 3.67 -13.78
CA VAL A 501 -1.81 4.50 -13.51
C VAL A 501 -2.16 5.33 -14.74
N GLU A 502 -1.17 5.96 -15.37
CA GLU A 502 -1.39 6.75 -16.57
C GLU A 502 -1.89 5.91 -17.74
N LYS A 503 -1.37 4.68 -17.88
CA LYS A 503 -1.82 3.76 -18.93
C LYS A 503 -3.33 3.49 -18.85
N VAL A 504 -3.88 3.32 -17.65
CA VAL A 504 -5.32 3.05 -17.50
C VAL A 504 -6.18 4.30 -17.72
N ARG A 505 -5.70 5.48 -17.32
CA ARG A 505 -6.35 6.77 -17.61
C ARG A 505 -6.57 6.96 -19.10
N ARG A 506 -5.54 6.74 -19.90
CA ARG A 506 -5.65 6.93 -21.34
C ARG A 506 -6.44 5.83 -22.05
N ILE A 507 -6.43 4.60 -21.54
CA ILE A 507 -7.35 3.55 -22.05
C ILE A 507 -8.79 4.01 -21.82
N TYR A 508 -9.09 4.55 -20.64
CA TYR A 508 -10.40 5.14 -20.35
C TYR A 508 -10.73 6.26 -21.34
N GLU A 509 -9.85 7.25 -21.54
CA GLU A 509 -10.08 8.36 -22.50
C GLU A 509 -10.33 7.83 -23.92
N ALA A 510 -9.49 6.89 -24.39
CA ALA A 510 -9.61 6.32 -25.73
C ALA A 510 -10.92 5.54 -25.97
N LEU A 511 -11.53 5.03 -24.90
CA LEU A 511 -12.76 4.26 -24.94
C LEU A 511 -14.00 5.10 -24.68
N GLU A 512 -13.95 6.07 -23.79
CA GLU A 512 -15.14 6.71 -23.18
C GLU A 512 -15.35 8.14 -23.64
N GLU A 513 -14.26 8.84 -24.00
CA GLU A 513 -14.35 10.14 -24.66
C GLU A 513 -14.53 10.00 -26.18
N ARG A 514 -14.55 8.75 -26.67
CA ARG A 514 -14.82 8.45 -28.08
C ARG A 514 -16.32 8.60 -28.36
N PRO A 515 -16.71 9.31 -29.44
CA PRO A 515 -18.08 9.35 -29.90
C PRO A 515 -18.69 7.96 -30.08
N GLU A 516 -19.97 7.80 -29.76
CA GLU A 516 -20.66 6.51 -29.74
C GLU A 516 -20.54 5.77 -31.08
N ASP A 517 -20.70 6.47 -32.20
CA ASP A 517 -20.62 5.91 -33.55
C ASP A 517 -19.20 5.42 -33.90
N GLU A 518 -18.17 6.20 -33.55
CA GLU A 518 -16.77 5.80 -33.70
C GLU A 518 -16.42 4.60 -32.79
N TYR A 519 -16.97 4.56 -31.57
CA TYR A 519 -16.80 3.44 -30.65
C TYR A 519 -17.44 2.16 -31.19
N LEU A 520 -18.68 2.24 -31.70
CA LEU A 520 -19.37 1.10 -32.30
C LEU A 520 -18.61 0.56 -33.52
N ALA A 521 -18.08 1.45 -34.38
CA ALA A 521 -17.28 1.05 -35.53
C ALA A 521 -15.99 0.32 -35.11
N MET A 522 -15.28 0.87 -34.12
CA MET A 522 -14.07 0.26 -33.56
C MET A 522 -14.36 -1.13 -32.99
N VAL A 523 -15.41 -1.29 -32.17
CA VAL A 523 -15.75 -2.58 -31.56
C VAL A 523 -16.07 -3.63 -32.62
N LYS A 524 -16.75 -3.25 -33.71
CA LYS A 524 -17.02 -4.16 -34.83
C LYS A 524 -15.75 -4.58 -35.56
N GLN A 525 -14.86 -3.63 -35.85
CA GLN A 525 -13.57 -3.91 -36.48
C GLN A 525 -12.74 -4.89 -35.62
N LEU A 526 -12.62 -4.60 -34.32
CA LEU A 526 -11.94 -5.49 -33.37
C LEU A 526 -12.61 -6.85 -33.25
N GLY A 527 -13.95 -6.90 -33.29
CA GLY A 527 -14.67 -8.14 -33.26
C GLY A 527 -14.29 -9.07 -34.41
N SER A 528 -14.22 -8.55 -35.62
CA SER A 528 -13.78 -9.31 -36.79
C SER A 528 -12.31 -9.75 -36.71
N LEU A 529 -11.43 -8.92 -36.15
CA LEU A 529 -10.02 -9.28 -35.93
C LEU A 529 -9.87 -10.42 -34.90
N LEU A 530 -10.55 -10.29 -33.76
CA LEU A 530 -10.50 -11.27 -32.68
C LEU A 530 -11.13 -12.60 -33.05
N GLU A 531 -12.17 -12.60 -33.90
CA GLU A 531 -12.74 -13.83 -34.44
C GLU A 531 -11.71 -14.57 -35.31
N LYS A 532 -11.07 -13.88 -36.26
CA LYS A 532 -10.00 -14.46 -37.09
C LYS A 532 -8.85 -15.02 -36.24
N ASN A 533 -8.41 -14.25 -35.24
CA ASN A 533 -7.36 -14.70 -34.34
C ASN A 533 -7.80 -15.93 -33.53
N THR A 534 -9.04 -15.96 -33.03
CA THR A 534 -9.60 -17.12 -32.31
C THR A 534 -9.56 -18.37 -33.16
N ASP A 535 -9.96 -18.28 -34.43
CA ASP A 535 -9.96 -19.42 -35.34
C ASP A 535 -8.53 -19.90 -35.66
N GLN A 536 -7.57 -18.98 -35.80
CA GLN A 536 -6.15 -19.33 -35.94
C GLN A 536 -5.62 -20.03 -34.67
N GLN A 537 -5.90 -19.50 -33.48
CA GLN A 537 -5.50 -20.12 -32.22
C GLN A 537 -6.09 -21.53 -32.06
N ASN A 538 -7.33 -21.76 -32.47
CA ASN A 538 -7.96 -23.07 -32.40
C ASN A 538 -7.25 -24.09 -33.29
N LYS A 539 -6.87 -23.70 -34.52
CA LYS A 539 -6.05 -24.56 -35.41
C LYS A 539 -4.70 -24.90 -34.78
N VAL A 540 -4.05 -23.95 -34.11
CA VAL A 540 -2.78 -24.20 -33.42
C VAL A 540 -2.96 -25.07 -32.17
N ARG A 541 -4.08 -24.94 -31.45
CA ARG A 541 -4.42 -25.85 -30.33
C ARG A 541 -4.64 -27.28 -30.80
N GLU A 542 -5.26 -27.49 -31.96
CA GLU A 542 -5.37 -28.82 -32.56
C GLU A 542 -3.97 -29.43 -32.83
N LYS A 543 -3.02 -28.62 -33.34
CA LYS A 543 -1.61 -29.05 -33.47
C LYS A 543 -0.99 -29.41 -32.12
N LEU A 544 -1.25 -28.63 -31.06
CA LEU A 544 -0.77 -28.91 -29.70
C LEU A 544 -1.32 -30.24 -29.15
N TYR A 545 -2.62 -30.50 -29.35
CA TYR A 545 -3.24 -31.75 -28.93
C TYR A 545 -2.66 -32.93 -29.71
N ALA A 546 -2.57 -32.82 -31.04
CA ALA A 546 -1.98 -33.86 -31.87
C ALA A 546 -0.50 -34.13 -31.53
N ALA A 547 0.30 -33.09 -31.27
CA ALA A 547 1.70 -33.24 -30.86
C ALA A 547 1.83 -33.91 -29.49
N ARG A 548 0.92 -33.62 -28.55
CA ARG A 548 0.90 -34.27 -27.22
C ARG A 548 0.47 -35.73 -27.30
N GLU A 549 -0.53 -36.06 -28.11
CA GLU A 549 -0.94 -37.45 -28.38
C GLU A 549 0.15 -38.25 -29.08
N ALA A 550 0.93 -37.60 -29.93
CA ALA A 550 2.07 -38.20 -30.62
C ALA A 550 3.39 -38.19 -29.81
N GLU A 551 3.37 -37.71 -28.55
CA GLU A 551 4.56 -37.55 -27.69
C GLU A 551 5.73 -36.81 -28.38
N ASN A 552 5.42 -35.83 -29.24
CA ASN A 552 6.39 -35.07 -30.00
C ASN A 552 6.68 -33.71 -29.35
N ASP A 553 7.74 -33.66 -28.54
CA ASP A 553 8.17 -32.48 -27.79
C ASP A 553 8.61 -31.28 -28.66
N GLU A 554 9.10 -31.54 -29.88
CA GLU A 554 9.50 -30.48 -30.82
C GLU A 554 8.28 -29.80 -31.42
N ALA A 555 7.36 -30.59 -31.99
CA ALA A 555 6.10 -30.09 -32.54
C ALA A 555 5.24 -29.39 -31.46
N TYR A 556 5.28 -29.90 -30.22
CA TYR A 556 4.60 -29.27 -29.10
C TYR A 556 5.19 -27.89 -28.77
N ARG A 557 6.52 -27.75 -28.74
CA ARG A 557 7.20 -26.46 -28.50
C ARG A 557 6.95 -25.47 -29.63
N GLU A 558 6.98 -25.91 -30.88
CA GLU A 558 6.68 -25.06 -32.06
C GLU A 558 5.24 -24.53 -32.01
N ALA A 559 4.26 -25.40 -31.82
CA ALA A 559 2.85 -24.98 -31.73
C ALA A 559 2.59 -24.08 -30.51
N ARG A 560 3.31 -24.29 -29.40
CA ARG A 560 3.24 -23.41 -28.23
C ARG A 560 3.80 -22.02 -28.54
N ASN A 561 4.91 -21.93 -29.28
CA ASN A 561 5.50 -20.66 -29.69
C ASN A 561 4.60 -19.94 -30.71
N GLU A 562 4.05 -20.65 -31.70
CA GLU A 562 3.07 -20.11 -32.67
C GLU A 562 1.85 -19.51 -31.94
N LEU A 563 1.31 -20.22 -30.93
CA LEU A 563 0.20 -19.71 -30.13
C LEU A 563 0.57 -18.46 -29.31
N SER A 564 1.81 -18.39 -28.80
CA SER A 564 2.31 -17.22 -28.07
C SER A 564 2.43 -16.00 -28.99
N GLU A 565 2.98 -16.16 -30.19
CA GLU A 565 3.10 -15.06 -31.16
C GLU A 565 1.75 -14.56 -31.65
N LEU A 566 0.80 -15.47 -31.97
CA LEU A 566 -0.57 -15.09 -32.31
C LEU A 566 -1.25 -14.25 -31.22
N ARG A 567 -0.97 -14.54 -29.94
CA ARG A 567 -1.49 -13.74 -28.81
C ARG A 567 -0.82 -12.37 -28.72
N LYS A 568 0.49 -12.27 -28.95
CA LYS A 568 1.21 -11.00 -28.93
C LYS A 568 0.73 -10.08 -30.05
N GLU A 569 0.59 -10.61 -31.25
CA GLU A 569 0.08 -9.87 -32.41
C GLU A 569 -1.35 -9.39 -32.18
N MET A 570 -2.23 -10.27 -31.67
CA MET A 570 -3.58 -9.89 -31.26
C MET A 570 -3.59 -8.72 -30.27
N LEU A 571 -2.78 -8.78 -29.20
CA LEU A 571 -2.72 -7.70 -28.21
C LEU A 571 -2.20 -6.38 -28.81
N LYS A 572 -1.27 -6.46 -29.77
CA LYS A 572 -0.79 -5.30 -30.52
C LYS A 572 -1.90 -4.69 -31.38
N GLU A 573 -2.62 -5.49 -32.16
CA GLU A 573 -3.75 -5.03 -32.98
C GLU A 573 -4.87 -4.44 -32.11
N VAL A 574 -5.21 -5.09 -30.99
CA VAL A 574 -6.17 -4.56 -30.01
C VAL A 574 -5.71 -3.21 -29.49
N SER A 575 -4.43 -3.05 -29.21
CA SER A 575 -3.89 -1.76 -28.76
C SER A 575 -3.93 -0.69 -29.86
N GLU A 576 -3.59 -1.05 -31.09
CA GLU A 576 -3.55 -0.12 -32.22
C GLU A 576 -4.94 0.34 -32.64
N VAL A 577 -5.94 -0.54 -32.65
CA VAL A 577 -7.31 -0.19 -33.03
C VAL A 577 -8.10 0.35 -31.83
N GLY A 578 -7.93 -0.28 -30.67
CA GLY A 578 -8.66 0.01 -29.45
C GLY A 578 -8.21 1.29 -28.75
N TYR A 579 -6.91 1.54 -28.71
CA TYR A 579 -6.33 2.60 -27.87
C TYR A 579 -5.56 3.67 -28.67
N GLN A 580 -5.73 3.77 -29.99
CA GLN A 580 -5.10 4.84 -30.80
C GLN A 580 -5.63 6.24 -30.46
N ARG A 581 -5.05 6.85 -29.43
CA ARG A 581 -4.91 8.29 -29.15
C ARG A 581 -3.69 8.60 -28.25
N MET A 582 -2.84 7.61 -28.00
CA MET A 582 -1.78 7.66 -26.96
C MET A 582 -0.49 8.34 -27.43
N GLY A 583 -0.59 9.45 -28.16
CA GLY A 583 0.55 10.16 -28.76
C GLY A 583 1.16 11.26 -27.89
N GLU A 584 0.45 11.74 -26.88
CA GLU A 584 1.01 12.72 -25.94
C GLU A 584 1.84 11.96 -24.90
N LYS A 585 3.10 12.35 -24.69
CA LYS A 585 3.83 11.92 -23.50
C LYS A 585 3.28 12.75 -22.35
N VAL A 586 2.72 12.10 -21.33
CA VAL A 586 2.37 12.81 -20.08
C VAL A 586 3.64 12.95 -19.28
N ASP A 587 3.87 14.16 -18.81
CA ASP A 587 4.98 14.43 -17.90
C ASP A 587 4.71 13.70 -16.57
N GLY A 588 5.71 12.99 -16.05
CA GLY A 588 5.56 12.26 -14.79
C GLY A 588 5.18 13.19 -13.62
N GLY A 589 5.55 14.46 -13.68
CA GLY A 589 5.17 15.49 -12.73
C GLY A 589 3.69 15.87 -12.79
N GLU A 590 3.08 15.91 -13.98
CA GLU A 590 1.64 16.14 -14.14
C GLU A 590 0.81 15.00 -13.55
N LEU A 591 1.25 13.74 -13.73
CA LEU A 591 0.55 12.61 -13.11
C LEU A 591 0.72 12.63 -11.59
N LEU A 592 1.93 12.89 -11.11
CA LEU A 592 2.15 13.07 -9.68
C LEU A 592 1.24 14.18 -9.15
N ALA A 593 1.09 15.29 -9.87
CA ALA A 593 0.15 16.36 -9.53
C ALA A 593 -1.31 15.92 -9.50
N ALA A 594 -1.77 15.16 -10.50
CA ALA A 594 -3.12 14.62 -10.56
C ALA A 594 -3.42 13.67 -9.39
N MET A 595 -2.41 12.93 -8.94
CA MET A 595 -2.48 12.08 -7.74
C MET A 595 -2.31 12.87 -6.43
N GLY A 596 -2.35 14.20 -6.52
CA GLY A 596 -2.16 15.15 -5.43
C GLY A 596 -0.69 15.38 -5.05
N MET A 597 0.28 14.63 -5.57
CA MET A 597 1.69 14.62 -5.19
C MET A 597 2.56 15.71 -5.85
N SER A 598 1.96 16.79 -6.36
CA SER A 598 2.63 17.84 -7.16
C SER A 598 3.81 18.51 -6.46
N GLU A 599 3.84 18.58 -5.14
CA GLU A 599 4.96 19.21 -4.41
C GLU A 599 6.24 18.37 -4.42
N MET A 600 6.18 17.12 -4.87
CA MET A 600 7.28 16.15 -4.69
C MET A 600 8.26 16.09 -5.87
N THR A 601 8.06 16.90 -6.91
CA THR A 601 8.99 16.98 -8.05
C THR A 601 9.06 18.39 -8.65
N MET A 602 10.28 18.93 -8.64
CA MET A 602 10.81 20.01 -9.48
C MET A 602 10.80 21.44 -8.92
N MET A 603 11.85 21.78 -8.15
CA MET A 603 12.48 23.10 -8.32
C MET A 603 13.52 22.99 -9.44
N MET A 604 13.03 22.98 -10.69
CA MET A 604 13.84 23.40 -11.84
C MET A 604 13.71 24.93 -11.95
N ASP A 605 14.79 25.62 -12.31
CA ASP A 605 14.63 26.99 -12.79
C ASP A 605 14.09 26.99 -14.23
N ASP A 606 13.77 28.17 -14.77
CA ASP A 606 13.18 28.37 -16.11
C ASP A 606 14.07 27.82 -17.26
N SER A 607 15.26 27.28 -16.96
CA SER A 607 16.19 26.67 -17.92
C SER A 607 16.24 25.13 -17.88
N GLY A 608 15.52 24.49 -16.95
CA GLY A 608 15.44 23.03 -16.86
C GLY A 608 16.65 22.35 -16.19
N GLU A 609 17.51 23.11 -15.50
CA GLU A 609 18.62 22.56 -14.71
C GLU A 609 18.27 22.44 -13.20
N PRO A 610 18.81 21.42 -12.48
CA PRO A 610 18.60 21.28 -11.04
C PRO A 610 19.44 22.30 -10.24
N LYS A 611 18.80 23.09 -9.36
CA LYS A 611 19.50 24.03 -8.47
C LYS A 611 20.48 23.31 -7.52
N LYS A 612 21.75 23.74 -7.47
CA LYS A 612 22.77 23.20 -6.56
C LYS A 612 22.85 23.94 -5.21
N LYS A 613 22.91 23.10 -4.17
CA LYS A 613 23.47 23.22 -2.80
C LYS A 613 22.98 24.32 -1.85
N GLY A 614 22.18 23.86 -0.88
CA GLY A 614 22.04 24.43 0.46
C GLY A 614 20.94 23.69 1.27
N LYS A 615 21.33 22.73 2.11
CA LYS A 615 20.51 21.97 3.10
C LYS A 615 19.31 21.17 2.54
N LEU A 616 19.44 19.82 2.61
CA LEU A 616 18.38 18.80 2.45
C LEU A 616 17.42 18.98 1.25
N SER A 617 17.88 18.62 0.05
CA SER A 617 17.02 18.38 -1.13
C SER A 617 16.88 16.86 -1.32
N ARG A 618 15.79 16.18 -0.93
CA ARG A 618 14.45 16.13 -1.57
C ARG A 618 14.43 15.77 -3.07
N ALA A 619 15.47 15.12 -3.59
CA ALA A 619 15.43 14.53 -4.94
C ALA A 619 15.06 13.04 -4.86
N VAL A 620 13.89 12.66 -5.36
CA VAL A 620 13.53 11.24 -5.51
C VAL A 620 14.37 10.63 -6.64
N LEU A 621 15.13 9.57 -6.34
CA LEU A 621 16.04 8.92 -7.28
C LEU A 621 15.40 7.66 -7.88
N THR A 622 15.26 7.59 -9.20
CA THR A 622 14.81 6.35 -9.88
C THR A 622 15.97 5.45 -10.31
N SER A 623 17.19 5.94 -10.13
CA SER A 623 18.45 5.25 -10.43
C SER A 623 19.51 5.77 -9.46
N LEU A 624 20.35 4.89 -8.96
CA LEU A 624 21.44 5.28 -8.05
C LEU A 624 22.57 6.02 -8.78
N PRO A 625 23.27 6.93 -8.09
CA PRO A 625 24.52 7.47 -8.60
C PRO A 625 25.53 6.34 -8.79
N LYS A 626 26.42 6.49 -9.78
CA LYS A 626 27.54 5.56 -9.93
C LYS A 626 28.48 5.73 -8.73
N PRO A 627 28.95 4.64 -8.10
CA PRO A 627 29.93 4.75 -7.04
C PRO A 627 31.24 5.30 -7.59
N GLU A 628 32.04 5.89 -6.69
CA GLU A 628 33.39 6.31 -7.02
C GLU A 628 34.25 5.08 -7.33
N MET A 629 35.02 5.14 -8.40
CA MET A 629 35.91 4.04 -8.76
C MET A 629 37.15 4.10 -7.87
N PRO A 630 37.65 2.96 -7.36
CA PRO A 630 38.92 2.92 -6.63
C PRO A 630 40.05 3.59 -7.44
N GLU A 631 41.03 4.17 -6.77
CA GLU A 631 42.24 4.65 -7.45
C GLU A 631 43.16 3.48 -7.81
N PRO A 632 43.78 3.48 -9.01
CA PRO A 632 44.77 2.47 -9.35
C PRO A 632 46.05 2.66 -8.51
N PRO A 633 46.75 1.57 -8.15
CA PRO A 633 48.08 1.66 -7.57
C PRO A 633 49.02 2.50 -8.46
N ALA A 634 49.87 3.32 -7.84
CA ALA A 634 50.70 4.31 -8.54
C ALA A 634 51.72 3.70 -9.51
N ASP A 635 52.15 2.45 -9.25
CA ASP A 635 53.27 1.80 -9.94
C ASP A 635 52.86 0.82 -11.05
N LEU A 636 51.60 0.84 -11.51
CA LEU A 636 51.14 -0.08 -12.55
C LEU A 636 51.62 0.33 -13.95
N ASP A 637 52.21 -0.61 -14.69
CA ASP A 637 52.47 -0.44 -16.11
C ASP A 637 51.16 -0.40 -16.94
N ARG A 638 51.26 -0.07 -18.24
CA ARG A 638 50.08 0.08 -19.10
C ARG A 638 49.23 -1.20 -19.22
N GLN A 639 49.86 -2.37 -19.24
CA GLN A 639 49.19 -3.66 -19.35
C GLN A 639 48.56 -4.04 -18.01
N GLN A 640 49.29 -3.85 -16.92
CA GLN A 640 48.81 -4.05 -15.55
C GLN A 640 47.62 -3.12 -15.24
N LEU A 641 47.68 -1.85 -15.64
CA LEU A 641 46.57 -0.90 -15.49
C LEU A 641 45.34 -1.34 -16.29
N LYS A 642 45.52 -1.87 -17.50
CA LYS A 642 44.40 -2.41 -18.30
C LYS A 642 43.76 -3.62 -17.61
N THR A 643 44.56 -4.56 -17.13
CA THR A 643 44.09 -5.74 -16.39
C THR A 643 43.38 -5.33 -15.10
N TRP A 644 43.95 -4.41 -14.35
CA TRP A 644 43.38 -3.87 -13.12
C TRP A 644 42.03 -3.19 -13.38
N LYS A 645 41.92 -2.36 -14.43
CA LYS A 645 40.64 -1.73 -14.83
C LYS A 645 39.59 -2.76 -15.24
N ALA A 646 39.98 -3.81 -15.95
CA ALA A 646 39.08 -4.91 -16.32
C ALA A 646 38.57 -5.66 -15.08
N ALA A 647 39.45 -5.91 -14.10
CA ALA A 647 39.05 -6.51 -12.83
C ALA A 647 38.08 -5.62 -12.05
N GLN A 648 38.34 -4.30 -11.93
CA GLN A 648 37.40 -3.38 -11.28
C GLN A 648 36.05 -3.32 -12.00
N ALA A 649 36.05 -3.36 -13.33
CA ALA A 649 34.81 -3.37 -14.11
C ALA A 649 34.01 -4.67 -13.91
N GLN A 650 34.68 -5.81 -13.79
CA GLN A 650 34.02 -7.08 -13.50
C GLN A 650 33.44 -7.10 -12.09
N GLU A 651 34.21 -6.62 -11.11
CA GLU A 651 33.78 -6.51 -9.73
C GLU A 651 32.59 -5.56 -9.57
N TYR A 652 32.58 -4.44 -10.28
CA TYR A 652 31.43 -3.53 -10.29
C TYR A 652 30.18 -4.20 -10.87
N LYS A 653 30.31 -5.07 -11.88
CA LYS A 653 29.16 -5.85 -12.38
C LYS A 653 28.66 -6.85 -11.33
N THR A 654 29.57 -7.49 -10.58
CA THR A 654 29.20 -8.36 -9.46
C THR A 654 28.39 -7.56 -8.43
N TYR A 655 28.91 -6.40 -7.99
CA TYR A 655 28.18 -5.49 -7.10
C TYR A 655 26.80 -5.12 -7.64
N GLN A 656 26.72 -4.68 -8.90
CA GLN A 656 25.44 -4.35 -9.55
C GLN A 656 24.45 -5.52 -9.54
N SER A 657 24.93 -6.75 -9.72
CA SER A 657 24.11 -7.96 -9.63
C SER A 657 23.59 -8.17 -8.21
N LEU A 658 24.49 -8.10 -7.22
CA LEU A 658 24.18 -8.29 -5.79
C LEU A 658 23.14 -7.28 -5.29
N VAL A 659 23.24 -6.03 -5.71
CA VAL A 659 22.37 -4.95 -5.22
C VAL A 659 21.18 -4.62 -6.14
N SER A 660 21.04 -5.31 -7.28
CA SER A 660 20.01 -5.01 -8.29
C SER A 660 18.58 -5.02 -7.75
N GLN A 661 18.32 -5.78 -6.69
CA GLN A 661 17.01 -5.92 -6.06
C GLN A 661 16.88 -5.13 -4.74
N LEU A 662 17.93 -4.42 -4.32
CA LEU A 662 17.91 -3.65 -3.08
C LEU A 662 17.21 -2.31 -3.28
N ALA A 663 16.24 -2.05 -2.43
CA ALA A 663 15.63 -0.75 -2.18
C ALA A 663 15.00 -0.81 -0.77
N ARG A 664 14.61 0.33 -0.20
CA ARG A 664 13.84 0.33 1.06
C ARG A 664 12.64 -0.60 0.93
N ALA A 665 12.29 -1.32 1.99
CA ALA A 665 11.20 -2.30 1.99
C ALA A 665 9.86 -1.70 1.54
N SER A 666 9.65 -0.40 1.81
CA SER A 666 8.49 0.37 1.36
C SER A 666 8.40 0.56 -0.17
N GLU A 667 9.50 0.35 -0.89
CA GLU A 667 9.61 0.46 -2.35
C GLU A 667 9.61 -0.90 -3.06
N LEU A 668 9.47 -1.99 -2.30
CA LEU A 668 9.40 -3.37 -2.80
C LEU A 668 7.95 -3.89 -2.84
N GLU A 669 7.75 -4.99 -3.55
CA GLU A 669 6.47 -5.72 -3.56
C GLU A 669 6.17 -6.27 -2.16
N SER A 670 4.92 -6.17 -1.71
CA SER A 670 4.50 -6.68 -0.39
C SER A 670 3.18 -7.45 -0.52
N PRO A 671 3.10 -8.72 -0.09
CA PRO A 671 4.20 -9.49 0.48
C PRO A 671 5.32 -9.73 -0.52
N ALA A 672 6.56 -9.70 -0.02
CA ALA A 672 7.69 -10.14 -0.80
C ALA A 672 7.51 -11.60 -1.24
N ARG A 673 8.07 -11.95 -2.40
CA ARG A 673 7.99 -13.30 -2.96
C ARG A 673 8.59 -14.33 -1.99
N ARG A 674 8.12 -15.57 -2.06
CA ARG A 674 8.68 -16.69 -1.27
C ARG A 674 10.18 -16.81 -1.52
N GLY A 675 10.97 -17.03 -0.46
CA GLY A 675 12.43 -17.06 -0.51
C GLY A 675 13.10 -15.68 -0.41
N HIS A 676 12.35 -14.58 -0.50
CA HIS A 676 12.89 -13.23 -0.26
C HIS A 676 13.13 -13.00 1.23
N PHE A 677 14.21 -12.28 1.58
CA PHE A 677 14.59 -11.95 2.95
C PHE A 677 13.41 -11.46 3.80
N LEU A 678 12.72 -10.40 3.36
CA LEU A 678 11.56 -9.83 4.06
C LEU A 678 10.52 -10.90 4.44
N ARG A 679 10.20 -11.83 3.53
CA ARG A 679 9.22 -12.88 3.77
C ARG A 679 9.69 -13.87 4.82
N GLU A 680 10.94 -14.32 4.72
CA GLU A 680 11.52 -15.27 5.69
C GLU A 680 11.65 -14.64 7.09
N PHE A 681 11.91 -13.34 7.15
CA PHE A 681 12.04 -12.57 8.39
C PHE A 681 10.72 -12.13 9.02
N GLY A 682 9.58 -12.56 8.47
CA GLY A 682 8.28 -12.35 9.08
C GLY A 682 7.58 -11.06 8.68
N GLN A 683 7.88 -10.50 7.50
CA GLN A 683 7.07 -9.42 6.92
C GLN A 683 5.59 -9.81 6.85
N SER A 684 4.71 -8.89 7.28
CA SER A 684 3.26 -9.03 7.14
C SER A 684 2.87 -9.29 5.68
N ASP A 685 1.95 -10.22 5.47
CA ASP A 685 1.29 -10.38 4.17
C ASP A 685 0.22 -9.32 3.91
N ARG A 686 -0.15 -8.58 4.96
CA ARG A 686 -1.16 -7.52 4.93
C ARG A 686 -2.53 -8.02 4.45
N GLU A 687 -2.77 -9.33 4.54
CA GLU A 687 -4.10 -9.93 4.33
C GLU A 687 -5.00 -9.69 5.55
N VAL A 688 -4.37 -9.71 6.73
CA VAL A 688 -4.95 -9.36 8.03
C VAL A 688 -4.15 -8.20 8.62
N ILE A 689 -4.83 -7.37 9.43
CA ILE A 689 -4.25 -6.23 10.13
C ILE A 689 -3.14 -6.70 11.09
N GLU A 690 -1.95 -6.10 10.99
CA GLU A 690 -0.82 -6.30 11.92
C GLU A 690 -0.35 -7.76 12.01
N ASN A 691 -0.23 -8.44 10.86
CA ASN A 691 0.13 -9.86 10.76
C ASN A 691 1.65 -10.12 10.59
N ALA A 692 2.51 -9.15 10.97
CA ALA A 692 3.96 -9.36 10.98
C ALA A 692 4.39 -10.27 12.14
N SER A 693 5.52 -10.97 11.97
CA SER A 693 6.08 -11.85 13.00
C SER A 693 7.52 -11.47 13.34
N GLY A 694 7.79 -11.28 14.63
CA GLY A 694 9.14 -11.13 15.17
C GLY A 694 9.77 -12.45 15.62
N HIS A 695 9.14 -13.60 15.39
CA HIS A 695 9.65 -14.89 15.85
C HIS A 695 10.86 -15.36 15.03
N ALA A 696 11.78 -16.06 15.70
CA ALA A 696 12.89 -16.73 15.03
C ALA A 696 12.39 -17.93 14.21
N SER A 697 12.97 -18.16 13.04
CA SER A 697 12.62 -19.30 12.20
C SER A 697 13.87 -19.97 11.59
N VAL A 698 13.76 -21.26 11.24
CA VAL A 698 14.84 -21.99 10.57
C VAL A 698 15.22 -21.35 9.23
N PRO A 699 14.26 -20.93 8.36
CA PRO A 699 14.61 -20.22 7.13
C PRO A 699 15.37 -18.91 7.36
N GLN A 700 15.08 -18.14 8.42
CA GLN A 700 15.86 -16.94 8.78
C GLN A 700 17.32 -17.29 9.03
N ALA A 701 17.56 -18.31 9.87
CA ALA A 701 18.91 -18.75 10.19
C ALA A 701 19.64 -19.22 8.92
N LEU A 702 19.01 -20.07 8.09
CA LEU A 702 19.61 -20.54 6.84
C LEU A 702 19.92 -19.41 5.84
N ASN A 703 19.08 -18.38 5.80
CA ASN A 703 19.30 -17.19 4.97
C ASN A 703 20.51 -16.39 5.46
N LEU A 704 20.69 -16.20 6.77
CA LEU A 704 21.87 -15.51 7.32
C LEU A 704 23.17 -16.32 7.15
N LEU A 705 23.09 -17.65 7.20
CA LEU A 705 24.25 -18.53 7.01
C LEU A 705 24.75 -18.57 5.56
N ASN A 706 23.84 -18.55 4.58
CA ASN A 706 24.17 -18.79 3.16
C ASN A 706 23.86 -17.60 2.24
N GLY A 707 23.43 -16.48 2.80
CA GLY A 707 22.96 -15.33 2.03
C GLY A 707 24.10 -14.53 1.41
N GLN A 708 23.83 -13.95 0.24
CA GLN A 708 24.76 -13.07 -0.48
C GLN A 708 24.88 -11.65 0.12
N MET A 709 24.26 -11.41 1.27
CA MET A 709 24.18 -10.08 1.87
C MET A 709 25.53 -9.62 2.40
N VAL A 710 26.33 -10.52 2.98
CA VAL A 710 27.66 -10.16 3.49
C VAL A 710 28.56 -9.73 2.34
N GLU A 711 28.60 -10.50 1.26
CA GLU A 711 29.33 -10.17 0.03
C GLU A 711 28.88 -8.81 -0.54
N ALA A 712 27.57 -8.53 -0.56
CA ALA A 712 27.03 -7.25 -1.01
C ALA A 712 27.49 -6.06 -0.14
N LEU A 713 27.58 -6.27 1.18
CA LEU A 713 27.96 -5.24 2.16
C LEU A 713 29.46 -4.97 2.18
N THR A 714 30.28 -6.03 2.08
CA THR A 714 31.74 -5.92 2.09
C THR A 714 32.31 -5.54 0.73
N ASN A 715 31.54 -5.64 -0.36
CA ASN A 715 31.99 -5.21 -1.68
C ASN A 715 32.51 -3.76 -1.68
N LYS A 716 33.67 -3.52 -2.28
CA LYS A 716 34.31 -2.18 -2.29
C LYS A 716 33.51 -1.07 -2.98
N PHE A 717 32.45 -1.40 -3.73
CA PHE A 717 31.54 -0.42 -4.32
C PHE A 717 30.30 -0.11 -3.46
N ALA A 718 30.07 -0.88 -2.39
CA ALA A 718 29.04 -0.59 -1.41
C ALA A 718 29.47 0.60 -0.53
N VAL A 719 28.50 1.33 0.05
CA VAL A 719 28.80 2.46 0.95
C VAL A 719 29.66 2.01 2.12
N PHE A 720 29.26 0.92 2.78
CA PHE A 720 29.99 0.34 3.90
C PHE A 720 31.31 -0.29 3.46
N GLY A 721 31.30 -1.14 2.44
CA GLY A 721 32.48 -1.84 1.96
C GLY A 721 33.57 -0.89 1.46
N SER A 722 33.22 0.19 0.75
CA SER A 722 34.19 1.19 0.28
C SER A 722 34.97 1.84 1.43
N ARG A 723 34.30 2.11 2.55
CA ARG A 723 34.93 2.68 3.75
C ARG A 723 35.86 1.68 4.44
N ILE A 724 35.45 0.40 4.56
CA ILE A 724 36.33 -0.66 5.10
C ILE A 724 37.61 -0.79 4.26
N HIS A 725 37.47 -0.76 2.93
CA HIS A 725 38.60 -0.89 2.01
C HIS A 725 39.52 0.34 2.01
N SER A 726 39.00 1.50 2.40
CA SER A 726 39.77 2.75 2.47
C SER A 726 40.48 2.96 3.81
N ALA A 727 40.11 2.20 4.85
CA ALA A 727 40.75 2.28 6.16
C ALA A 727 42.17 1.69 6.14
N GLY A 728 43.13 2.37 6.78
CA GLY A 728 44.55 2.08 6.65
C GLY A 728 45.07 0.99 7.58
N THR A 729 44.42 0.78 8.73
CA THR A 729 44.85 -0.19 9.74
C THR A 729 43.74 -1.20 10.11
N PRO A 730 44.10 -2.42 10.56
CA PRO A 730 43.13 -3.39 11.04
C PRO A 730 42.27 -2.87 12.20
N GLU A 731 42.83 -2.03 13.07
CA GLU A 731 42.15 -1.39 14.18
C GLU A 731 41.09 -0.39 13.69
N GLU A 732 41.42 0.45 12.70
CA GLU A 732 40.47 1.38 12.07
C GLU A 732 39.33 0.64 11.37
N LYS A 733 39.63 -0.44 10.64
CA LYS A 733 38.61 -1.30 10.00
C LYS A 733 37.66 -1.89 11.04
N THR A 734 38.20 -2.43 12.14
CA THR A 734 37.41 -3.01 13.23
C THR A 734 36.49 -1.96 13.85
N LYS A 735 37.03 -0.80 14.20
CA LYS A 735 36.27 0.32 14.75
C LYS A 735 35.11 0.71 13.83
N MET A 736 35.39 0.87 12.55
CA MET A 736 34.40 1.26 11.55
C MET A 736 33.27 0.23 11.40
N ILE A 737 33.59 -1.08 11.43
CA ILE A 737 32.59 -2.15 11.37
C ILE A 737 31.63 -2.05 12.57
N PHE A 738 32.16 -1.91 13.79
CA PHE A 738 31.34 -1.78 14.99
C PHE A 738 30.49 -0.50 15.00
N GLN A 739 31.07 0.63 14.60
CA GLN A 739 30.34 1.90 14.50
C GLN A 739 29.22 1.84 13.45
N ALA A 740 29.47 1.24 12.29
CA ALA A 740 28.47 1.14 11.23
C ALA A 740 27.31 0.21 11.61
N MET A 741 27.62 -0.95 12.18
CA MET A 741 26.62 -1.99 12.42
C MET A 741 25.91 -1.84 13.77
N LEU A 742 26.64 -1.41 14.80
CA LEU A 742 26.15 -1.33 16.18
C LEU A 742 26.11 0.09 16.74
N THR A 743 26.57 1.10 15.97
CA THR A 743 26.53 2.53 16.38
C THR A 743 27.38 2.84 17.62
N ARG A 744 28.34 1.97 17.95
CA ARG A 744 29.24 2.13 19.11
C ARG A 744 30.66 1.65 18.81
N GLU A 745 31.57 2.00 19.70
CA GLU A 745 32.93 1.45 19.71
C GLU A 745 32.96 -0.03 20.12
N PRO A 746 33.92 -0.82 19.61
CA PRO A 746 34.17 -2.17 20.12
C PRO A 746 34.71 -2.11 21.55
N THR A 747 34.32 -3.06 22.37
CA THR A 747 34.85 -3.23 23.73
C THR A 747 36.27 -3.82 23.69
N PRO A 748 37.08 -3.67 24.75
CA PRO A 748 38.42 -4.27 24.80
C PRO A 748 38.43 -5.79 24.53
N ARG A 749 37.40 -6.50 25.00
CA ARG A 749 37.23 -7.94 24.76
C ARG A 749 36.92 -8.24 23.29
N GLU A 750 36.09 -7.43 22.65
CA GLU A 750 35.78 -7.60 21.23
C GLU A 750 37.00 -7.31 20.36
N ILE A 751 37.80 -6.30 20.71
CA ILE A 751 39.09 -6.02 20.04
C ILE A 751 40.03 -7.23 20.14
N GLU A 752 40.15 -7.85 21.32
CA GLU A 752 40.98 -9.03 21.51
C GLU A 752 40.54 -10.19 20.61
N LEU A 753 39.23 -10.47 20.54
CA LEU A 753 38.68 -11.52 19.69
C LEU A 753 38.90 -11.23 18.19
N VAL A 754 38.65 -9.99 17.77
CA VAL A 754 38.85 -9.56 16.39
C VAL A 754 40.32 -9.66 15.97
N ASN A 755 41.25 -9.22 16.82
CA ASN A 755 42.67 -9.31 16.54
C ASN A 755 43.15 -10.76 16.40
N ALA A 756 42.58 -11.69 17.16
CA ALA A 756 42.86 -13.12 17.02
C ALA A 756 42.39 -13.67 15.67
N GLU A 757 41.20 -13.28 15.21
CA GLU A 757 40.69 -13.67 13.89
C GLU A 757 41.51 -13.09 12.74
N ILE A 758 41.89 -11.80 12.83
CA ILE A 758 42.76 -11.14 11.85
C ILE A 758 44.13 -11.83 11.77
N ALA A 759 44.69 -12.28 12.90
CA ALA A 759 45.95 -13.01 12.93
C ALA A 759 45.87 -14.37 12.20
N ASN A 760 44.70 -15.03 12.22
CA ASN A 760 44.49 -16.33 11.60
C ASN A 760 44.10 -16.25 10.12
N HIS A 761 43.34 -15.22 9.74
CA HIS A 761 42.65 -15.15 8.44
C HIS A 761 43.01 -13.91 7.60
N GLY A 762 43.83 -12.98 8.13
CA GLY A 762 44.20 -11.76 7.42
C GLY A 762 42.99 -10.88 7.12
N ASP A 763 42.96 -10.27 5.92
CA ASP A 763 41.84 -9.39 5.50
C ASP A 763 40.51 -10.14 5.33
N GLU A 764 40.51 -11.47 5.13
CA GLU A 764 39.28 -12.27 5.05
C GLU A 764 38.52 -12.29 6.40
N ALA A 765 39.21 -12.01 7.52
CA ALA A 765 38.60 -11.93 8.84
C ALA A 765 37.49 -10.86 8.91
N PHE A 766 37.61 -9.76 8.16
CA PHE A 766 36.62 -8.67 8.21
C PHE A 766 35.25 -9.09 7.69
N GLU A 767 35.20 -9.97 6.69
CA GLU A 767 33.94 -10.53 6.20
C GLU A 767 33.29 -11.41 7.27
N GLY A 768 34.09 -12.24 7.94
CA GLY A 768 33.65 -13.06 9.08
C GLY A 768 33.12 -12.23 10.25
N ILE A 769 33.74 -11.09 10.55
CA ILE A 769 33.30 -10.17 11.60
C ILE A 769 31.95 -9.52 11.24
N VAL A 770 31.80 -9.03 10.00
CA VAL A 770 30.52 -8.48 9.52
C VAL A 770 29.43 -9.54 9.60
N TRP A 771 29.71 -10.76 9.14
CA TRP A 771 28.78 -11.87 9.25
C TRP A 771 28.40 -12.17 10.72
N ALA A 772 29.38 -12.22 11.62
CA ALA A 772 29.14 -12.50 13.03
C ALA A 772 28.24 -11.43 13.66
N LEU A 773 28.53 -10.15 13.41
CA LEU A 773 27.75 -9.02 13.94
C LEU A 773 26.31 -9.01 13.44
N LEU A 774 26.07 -9.27 12.14
CA LEU A 774 24.71 -9.38 11.59
C LEU A 774 23.85 -10.43 12.29
N ASN A 775 24.49 -11.48 12.83
CA ASN A 775 23.85 -12.58 13.53
C ASN A 775 23.72 -12.37 15.05
N THR A 776 24.24 -11.27 15.60
CA THR A 776 24.16 -10.99 17.04
C THR A 776 22.76 -10.51 17.45
N GLN A 777 22.39 -10.80 18.71
CA GLN A 777 21.21 -10.18 19.32
C GLN A 777 21.32 -8.65 19.35
N GLN A 778 22.52 -8.10 19.54
CA GLN A 778 22.69 -6.65 19.54
C GLN A 778 22.33 -6.01 18.20
N PHE A 779 22.65 -6.66 17.09
CA PHE A 779 22.23 -6.16 15.78
C PHE A 779 20.72 -6.30 15.57
N LEU A 780 20.10 -7.38 16.06
CA LEU A 780 18.70 -7.71 15.80
C LEU A 780 17.68 -6.97 16.68
N PHE A 781 18.11 -6.17 17.65
CA PHE A 781 17.24 -5.48 18.59
C PHE A 781 17.35 -3.95 18.46
N VAL A 782 16.28 -3.25 18.88
CA VAL A 782 16.08 -1.79 18.76
C VAL A 782 16.85 -1.01 19.84
N GLN A 783 17.95 -1.57 20.35
CA GLN A 783 18.80 -0.93 21.37
C GLN A 783 20.27 -1.05 21.04
#